data_AF-A0A1Z9QHK5-F1
#
_entry.id   AF-A0A1Z9QHK5-F1
#
_cell.length_a   1.000
_cell.length_b   1.000
_cell.length_c   1.000
_cell.angle_alpha   90.00
_cell.angle_beta   90.00
_cell.angle_gamma   90.00
#
_symmetry.space_group_name_H-M   'P 1'
#
loop_
_entity.id
_entity.type
_entity.pdbx_description
1 polymer ?
#
loop_
_entity_poly.entity_id
_entity_poly.type
_entity_poly.pdbx_seq_one_letter_code
_entity_poly.pdbx_strand_id
1 'polypeptide(L)'
;MSHDSGKSWGHKGLDKSEHISKILVDPRNSNVIFAASQGPLWSSGGQRGLFKSTDAGKNWKLVLGPGLLSSTDKELSTDERSKINDKSYTGVTDVVLDPKNPDVMYAATHQRHRNVWAIINCGPETGIFKSIDGGESWNRLGNGLPGGDMGKISLQVSPQKSNYIYATIELPGRKGGFWRSDDWGASWTKTDDFVSGGTGPHYYQELWADPHRFGVLYQANNYFMRSEDNGSTWENIEGRHKHVDNHAVAFHPTDKDFLVVGCDGGVYRSYDYCKTWLFCPNLPLTQFYKVAVDYDYPFYNIAGGTQDNNSQYGPSRTRNVQGIRNSDWQITIGGDGHDTAIDPKDPNIIYAESQQGFLRRFDRSTGESVRIQPQPGPEEESFRFNWDSPILISPHDNKRLYFGSQFLHRSDDRGDSWKKVSPSLSRNQNRYQLPTMGRVHSIDGAYDLYAMSQYGNITSVDESPLVEGLLYVGTDDGLIQVSEDGGKNWRKTERIFNVPESFFVNDIKADLHDPDTVYACLDNHKAGDYRPFVVVSRDRGRSWTLMNGNLPEKHLCWRIVQDHVDPKLFFLATEYGIFTTLDAGQEWHKLGGGLPTISFRDLEIQRRENDLVAASFGRSFYVLDDYSLLRHVTEDSLKNDLHLYPVRRTFWYVQENKLGGRKGYQGDSLYSADNPDYGVVMHYHVKDSWKSKAAMRKEKEAKIRSSGGDVPTASFTELQAEQDEVPPRQYLDIADAAGNVVARLDLALKQGIHKVVWDMRYQGLFSRGSSPLVPPGKYSVQAYRSEGDTTLAIGNKIELVLESIISPTMPIPDRNEVIKQLKLMGQVANKSQLLSRQLSDRLSEVQSLVSRIKNHPRGTAKLLSQAQMLRQQLESFDRMLNGDELADERWAMTKPGINQRISSSIYSAASGTYGPTKTALEQFKIGKQQFEKLKPKLEKLLDREFKSLQTAIDIAQIPRIEIELDSGQDED
;
A
#
# COMPACT_ATOMS: atom_id res chain seq x y z
N MET A 1 5.26 22.01 2.85
CA MET A 1 5.97 22.57 1.69
C MET A 1 7.05 21.60 1.24
N SER A 2 7.27 21.48 -0.08
CA SER A 2 8.33 20.67 -0.68
C SER A 2 9.25 21.54 -1.53
N HIS A 3 10.54 21.22 -1.56
CA HIS A 3 11.56 21.84 -2.42
C HIS A 3 12.16 20.84 -3.42
N ASP A 4 11.58 19.65 -3.54
CA ASP A 4 12.11 18.50 -4.28
C ASP A 4 11.03 17.78 -5.10
N SER A 5 10.07 18.56 -5.60
CA SER A 5 8.95 18.08 -6.42
C SER A 5 8.06 17.05 -5.72
N GLY A 6 7.85 17.24 -4.40
CA GLY A 6 6.94 16.43 -3.59
C GLY A 6 7.54 15.17 -3.00
N LYS A 7 8.85 14.93 -3.14
CA LYS A 7 9.53 13.76 -2.55
C LYS A 7 9.59 13.84 -1.02
N SER A 8 9.79 15.05 -0.48
CA SER A 8 9.73 15.32 0.94
C SER A 8 8.92 16.57 1.26
N TRP A 9 8.30 16.59 2.44
CA TRP A 9 7.46 17.69 2.89
C TRP A 9 7.90 18.16 4.27
N GLY A 10 8.20 19.45 4.39
CA GLY A 10 8.33 20.14 5.67
C GLY A 10 6.98 20.69 6.13
N HIS A 11 6.64 20.47 7.40
CA HIS A 11 5.49 21.07 8.06
C HIS A 11 5.66 22.59 8.18
N LYS A 12 4.58 23.37 7.95
CA LYS A 12 4.62 24.84 7.85
C LYS A 12 3.53 25.54 8.66
N GLY A 13 3.13 24.97 9.80
CA GLY A 13 2.14 25.57 10.70
C GLY A 13 0.69 25.40 10.24
N LEU A 14 -0.21 26.21 10.80
CA LEU A 14 -1.67 26.11 10.67
C LEU A 14 -2.26 24.79 11.24
N ASP A 15 -1.68 24.28 12.32
CA ASP A 15 -1.96 22.99 12.95
C ASP A 15 -3.42 22.79 13.39
N LYS A 16 -4.16 23.89 13.58
CA LYS A 16 -5.59 23.89 13.99
C LYS A 16 -6.52 24.28 12.82
N SER A 17 -6.02 24.29 11.59
CA SER A 17 -6.83 24.59 10.41
C SER A 17 -7.72 23.42 10.01
N GLU A 18 -7.23 22.19 10.15
CA GLU A 18 -7.82 20.91 9.72
C GLU A 18 -8.12 20.82 8.21
N HIS A 19 -8.88 21.77 7.66
CA HIS A 19 -9.28 21.83 6.26
C HIS A 19 -8.75 23.12 5.61
N ILE A 20 -7.84 22.94 4.64
CA ILE A 20 -7.37 23.98 3.73
C ILE A 20 -8.01 23.72 2.37
N SER A 21 -8.82 24.65 1.88
CA SER A 21 -9.52 24.51 0.60
C SER A 21 -8.68 25.00 -0.59
N LYS A 22 -7.83 26.00 -0.38
CA LYS A 22 -7.00 26.57 -1.45
C LYS A 22 -5.71 27.17 -0.92
N ILE A 23 -4.64 27.02 -1.70
CA ILE A 23 -3.35 27.69 -1.49
C ILE A 23 -3.05 28.51 -2.74
N LEU A 24 -2.71 29.78 -2.55
CA LEU A 24 -2.21 30.65 -3.60
C LEU A 24 -0.77 31.04 -3.31
N VAL A 25 0.05 31.10 -4.35
CA VAL A 25 1.41 31.64 -4.29
C VAL A 25 1.42 32.91 -5.13
N ASP A 26 1.94 34.01 -4.59
CA ASP A 26 2.09 35.25 -5.36
C ASP A 26 3.07 34.99 -6.53
N PRO A 27 2.65 35.23 -7.79
CA PRO A 27 3.50 34.94 -8.95
C PRO A 27 4.75 35.82 -9.00
N ARG A 28 4.80 36.92 -8.24
CA ARG A 28 5.94 37.84 -8.17
C ARG A 28 6.97 37.42 -7.11
N ASN A 29 6.56 36.66 -6.09
CA ASN A 29 7.42 36.26 -4.97
C ASN A 29 6.88 34.98 -4.29
N SER A 30 7.58 33.86 -4.47
CA SER A 30 7.20 32.56 -3.90
C SER A 30 7.24 32.46 -2.38
N ASN A 31 7.79 33.45 -1.67
CA ASN A 31 7.69 33.55 -0.22
C ASN A 31 6.32 34.07 0.25
N VAL A 32 5.58 34.76 -0.63
CA VAL A 32 4.24 35.27 -0.33
C VAL A 32 3.22 34.21 -0.70
N ILE A 33 2.54 33.67 0.32
CA ILE A 33 1.63 32.54 0.19
C ILE A 33 0.35 32.86 0.95
N PHE A 34 -0.79 32.49 0.38
CA PHE A 34 -2.08 32.56 1.04
C PHE A 34 -2.64 31.15 1.24
N ALA A 35 -3.26 30.90 2.39
CA ALA A 35 -3.97 29.66 2.70
C ALA A 35 -5.41 29.99 3.10
N ALA A 36 -6.36 29.59 2.26
CA ALA A 36 -7.79 29.63 2.58
C ALA A 36 -8.12 28.43 3.46
N SER A 37 -8.41 28.71 4.74
CA SER A 37 -8.83 27.69 5.69
C SER A 37 -10.31 27.80 5.98
N GLN A 38 -11.01 26.70 5.72
CA GLN A 38 -12.39 26.52 6.15
C GLN A 38 -12.47 26.29 7.67
N GLY A 39 -11.41 25.75 8.28
CA GLY A 39 -11.34 25.37 9.70
C GLY A 39 -11.80 23.94 10.00
N PRO A 40 -11.90 23.60 11.29
CA PRO A 40 -12.47 22.33 11.74
C PRO A 40 -13.84 22.05 11.13
N LEU A 41 -14.14 20.80 10.78
CA LEU A 41 -15.47 20.46 10.27
C LEU A 41 -16.47 20.21 11.41
N TRP A 42 -15.97 19.67 12.52
CA TRP A 42 -16.75 19.06 13.59
C TRP A 42 -16.84 19.88 14.89
N SER A 43 -16.21 21.05 14.93
CA SER A 43 -16.18 21.90 16.12
C SER A 43 -16.10 23.39 15.76
N SER A 44 -16.53 24.26 16.67
CA SER A 44 -16.30 25.71 16.59
C SER A 44 -14.81 26.06 16.73
N GLY A 45 -14.40 27.19 16.14
CA GLY A 45 -13.09 27.80 16.37
C GLY A 45 -12.01 27.26 15.44
N GLY A 46 -10.80 27.03 15.96
CA GLY A 46 -9.63 26.64 15.16
C GLY A 46 -9.01 27.80 14.37
N GLN A 47 -8.12 27.48 13.43
CA GLN A 47 -7.50 28.46 12.54
C GLN A 47 -8.32 28.61 11.27
N ARG A 48 -9.44 29.35 11.36
CA ARG A 48 -10.35 29.68 10.25
C ARG A 48 -10.02 31.00 9.58
N GLY A 49 -10.22 31.05 8.26
CA GLY A 49 -10.07 32.28 7.46
C GLY A 49 -8.96 32.20 6.43
N LEU A 50 -8.65 33.33 5.81
CA LEU A 50 -7.53 33.50 4.88
C LEU A 50 -6.30 33.93 5.65
N PHE A 51 -5.23 33.14 5.57
CA PHE A 51 -3.94 33.43 6.16
C PHE A 51 -2.93 33.83 5.10
N LYS A 52 -2.14 34.86 5.37
CA LYS A 52 -1.02 35.32 4.52
C LYS A 52 0.31 35.05 5.23
N SER A 53 1.24 34.48 4.49
CA SER A 53 2.66 34.36 4.86
C SER A 53 3.47 35.23 3.91
N THR A 54 4.55 35.83 4.39
CA THR A 54 5.55 36.53 3.56
C THR A 54 6.95 35.91 3.64
N ASP A 55 7.08 34.75 4.29
CA ASP A 55 8.35 34.06 4.56
C ASP A 55 8.29 32.55 4.27
N ALA A 56 7.53 32.16 3.22
CA ALA A 56 7.36 30.79 2.77
C ALA A 56 6.75 29.84 3.82
N GLY A 57 5.76 30.33 4.56
CA GLY A 57 4.95 29.60 5.51
C GLY A 57 5.64 29.38 6.85
N LYS A 58 6.62 30.21 7.23
CA LYS A 58 7.19 30.15 8.59
C LYS A 58 6.27 30.87 9.57
N ASN A 59 5.70 32.01 9.17
CA ASN A 59 4.74 32.77 9.95
C ASN A 59 3.48 33.07 9.15
N TRP A 60 2.33 33.09 9.83
CA TRP A 60 1.02 33.30 9.22
C TRP A 60 0.26 34.44 9.92
N LYS A 61 -0.21 35.41 9.13
CA LYS A 61 -1.12 36.49 9.56
C LYS A 61 -2.52 36.19 9.06
N LEU A 62 -3.52 36.19 9.93
CA LEU A 62 -4.93 36.16 9.52
C LEU A 62 -5.28 37.50 8.86
N VAL A 63 -5.75 37.47 7.61
CA VAL A 63 -6.06 38.68 6.83
C VAL A 63 -7.54 38.83 6.47
N LEU A 64 -8.32 37.75 6.52
CA LEU A 64 -9.78 37.77 6.40
C LEU A 64 -10.36 36.59 7.20
N GLY A 65 -11.37 36.79 8.04
CA GLY A 65 -11.97 35.71 8.82
C GLY A 65 -12.77 36.18 10.04
N PRO A 66 -13.10 35.26 10.96
CA PRO A 66 -13.87 35.55 12.17
C PRO A 66 -13.34 36.76 12.95
N GLY A 67 -14.17 37.78 13.12
CA GLY A 67 -13.83 38.99 13.89
C GLY A 67 -13.17 40.11 13.08
N LEU A 68 -12.61 39.81 11.91
CA LEU A 68 -12.13 40.81 10.95
C LEU A 68 -13.31 41.28 10.10
N LEU A 69 -14.03 42.26 10.65
CA LEU A 69 -15.04 43.04 9.94
C LEU A 69 -14.38 43.71 8.73
N SER A 70 -15.01 43.61 7.56
CA SER A 70 -14.65 44.48 6.43
C SER A 70 -14.78 45.94 6.86
N SER A 71 -14.13 46.87 6.15
CA SER A 71 -14.18 48.30 6.48
C SER A 71 -15.63 48.82 6.59
N THR A 72 -16.55 48.22 5.84
CA THR A 72 -18.00 48.44 5.80
C THR A 72 -18.80 47.83 6.96
N ASP A 73 -18.34 46.75 7.59
CA ASP A 73 -19.08 46.12 8.70
C ASP A 73 -18.88 46.86 10.04
N LYS A 74 -18.04 47.91 10.06
CA LYS A 74 -17.93 48.85 11.19
C LYS A 74 -19.20 49.69 11.40
N GLU A 75 -20.05 49.80 10.38
CA GLU A 75 -21.29 50.60 10.40
C GLU A 75 -22.52 49.84 10.93
N LEU A 76 -22.44 48.51 11.09
CA LEU A 76 -23.53 47.70 11.66
C LEU A 76 -23.79 48.07 13.13
N SER A 77 -25.05 48.18 13.54
CA SER A 77 -25.43 48.44 14.94
C SER A 77 -24.99 47.30 15.87
N THR A 78 -24.86 47.58 17.17
CA THR A 78 -24.52 46.57 18.20
C THR A 78 -25.51 45.40 18.20
N ASP A 79 -26.79 45.66 17.92
CA ASP A 79 -27.84 44.64 17.83
C ASP A 79 -27.65 43.75 16.58
N GLU A 80 -27.30 44.33 15.43
CA GLU A 80 -26.97 43.56 14.22
C GLU A 80 -25.72 42.71 14.41
N ARG A 81 -24.69 43.24 15.09
CA ARG A 81 -23.48 42.48 15.44
C ARG A 81 -23.78 41.34 16.42
N SER A 82 -24.69 41.55 17.38
CA SER A 82 -25.07 40.53 18.37
C SER A 82 -25.88 39.38 17.76
N LYS A 83 -26.68 39.65 16.71
CA LYS A 83 -27.42 38.63 15.95
C LYS A 83 -26.54 37.77 15.04
N ILE A 84 -25.32 38.23 14.74
CA ILE A 84 -24.31 37.56 13.92
C ILE A 84 -23.40 36.64 14.78
N ASN A 85 -23.40 36.74 16.10
CA ASN A 85 -22.38 36.06 16.93
C ASN A 85 -22.63 34.55 17.13
N ASP A 86 -22.07 33.75 16.22
CA ASP A 86 -20.96 32.88 16.60
C ASP A 86 -20.03 32.68 15.39
N LYS A 87 -19.09 33.63 15.21
CA LYS A 87 -18.12 33.65 14.11
C LYS A 87 -17.17 32.44 14.12
N SER A 88 -17.26 31.59 15.13
CA SER A 88 -16.39 30.42 15.28
C SER A 88 -16.65 29.33 14.22
N TYR A 89 -17.69 29.45 13.39
CA TYR A 89 -18.02 28.49 12.32
C TYR A 89 -17.72 28.99 10.89
N THR A 90 -17.16 30.19 10.74
CA THR A 90 -16.94 30.82 9.43
C THR A 90 -15.47 30.78 9.03
N GLY A 91 -15.18 30.13 7.92
CA GLY A 91 -13.85 30.12 7.30
C GLY A 91 -13.82 30.80 5.94
N VAL A 92 -12.71 30.66 5.21
CA VAL A 92 -12.62 31.05 3.80
C VAL A 92 -12.56 29.78 2.96
N THR A 93 -13.48 29.64 2.00
CA THR A 93 -13.59 28.48 1.13
C THR A 93 -12.88 28.67 -0.21
N ASP A 94 -12.75 29.91 -0.68
CA ASP A 94 -12.10 30.18 -1.96
C ASP A 94 -11.40 31.54 -1.94
N VAL A 95 -10.35 31.65 -2.74
CA VAL A 95 -9.60 32.87 -2.97
C VAL A 95 -9.00 32.83 -4.38
N VAL A 96 -9.08 33.93 -5.10
CA VAL A 96 -8.52 34.10 -6.44
C VAL A 96 -7.81 35.45 -6.56
N LEU A 97 -6.76 35.47 -7.37
CA LEU A 97 -6.01 36.68 -7.73
C LEU A 97 -6.37 37.12 -9.14
N ASP A 98 -6.29 38.42 -9.40
CA ASP A 98 -6.25 38.93 -10.76
C ASP A 98 -4.88 38.57 -11.38
N PRO A 99 -4.85 37.79 -12.48
CA PRO A 99 -3.59 37.34 -13.08
C PRO A 99 -2.76 38.48 -13.68
N LYS A 100 -3.35 39.65 -13.93
CA LYS A 100 -2.64 40.85 -14.42
C LYS A 100 -2.20 41.77 -13.29
N ASN A 101 -2.85 41.71 -12.14
CA ASN A 101 -2.51 42.50 -10.97
C ASN A 101 -2.75 41.71 -9.67
N PRO A 102 -1.75 40.98 -9.15
CA PRO A 102 -1.93 40.14 -7.96
C PRO A 102 -2.29 40.89 -6.67
N ASP A 103 -2.22 42.24 -6.65
CA ASP A 103 -2.72 43.03 -5.51
C ASP A 103 -4.25 43.09 -5.47
N VAL A 104 -4.92 42.85 -6.60
CA VAL A 104 -6.38 42.70 -6.68
C VAL A 104 -6.75 41.24 -6.45
N MET A 105 -7.53 41.00 -5.40
CA MET A 105 -7.92 39.65 -4.98
C MET A 105 -9.40 39.58 -4.63
N TYR A 106 -9.99 38.41 -4.79
CA TYR A 106 -11.35 38.11 -4.36
C TYR A 106 -11.34 36.87 -3.47
N ALA A 107 -12.11 36.88 -2.39
CA ALA A 107 -12.21 35.76 -1.46
C ALA A 107 -13.66 35.51 -1.08
N ALA A 108 -13.98 34.24 -0.83
CA ALA A 108 -15.28 33.79 -0.37
C ALA A 108 -15.18 33.21 1.03
N THR A 109 -15.94 33.78 1.97
CA THR A 109 -16.16 33.17 3.28
C THR A 109 -17.25 32.11 3.19
N HIS A 110 -17.22 31.11 4.08
CA HIS A 110 -18.23 30.06 4.18
C HIS A 110 -18.49 29.70 5.64
N GLN A 111 -19.73 29.88 6.07
CA GLN A 111 -20.21 29.45 7.39
C GLN A 111 -20.82 28.06 7.28
N ARG A 112 -20.24 27.07 7.97
CA ARG A 112 -20.73 25.69 7.97
C ARG A 112 -20.39 24.93 9.25
N HIS A 113 -21.16 23.90 9.54
CA HIS A 113 -20.87 22.96 10.62
C HIS A 113 -21.54 21.61 10.35
N ARG A 114 -20.79 20.52 10.59
CA ARG A 114 -21.29 19.15 10.47
C ARG A 114 -21.15 18.43 11.80
N ASN A 115 -22.13 17.59 12.12
CA ASN A 115 -22.08 16.61 13.21
C ASN A 115 -22.64 15.26 12.71
N VAL A 116 -22.94 14.33 13.62
CA VAL A 116 -23.49 13.01 13.26
C VAL A 116 -24.87 13.11 12.60
N TRP A 117 -25.74 14.00 13.09
CA TRP A 117 -27.17 14.03 12.73
C TRP A 117 -27.54 15.05 11.66
N ALA A 118 -26.72 16.10 11.46
CA ALA A 118 -26.99 17.18 10.52
C ALA A 118 -25.72 17.91 10.04
N ILE A 119 -25.86 18.58 8.90
CA ILE A 119 -24.99 19.65 8.44
C ILE A 119 -25.84 20.90 8.22
N ILE A 120 -25.34 22.03 8.69
CA ILE A 120 -25.82 23.36 8.32
C ILE A 120 -24.77 23.95 7.39
N ASN A 121 -25.15 24.17 6.13
CA ASN A 121 -24.20 24.47 5.06
C ASN A 121 -24.33 25.89 4.47
N CYS A 122 -25.34 26.66 4.88
CA CYS A 122 -25.45 28.09 4.60
C CYS A 122 -25.55 28.90 5.89
N GLY A 123 -25.17 30.17 5.83
CA GLY A 123 -25.36 31.11 6.92
C GLY A 123 -25.11 32.56 6.49
N PRO A 124 -25.47 33.52 7.35
CA PRO A 124 -25.41 34.95 7.04
C PRO A 124 -23.99 35.50 6.92
N GLU A 125 -23.00 34.80 7.48
CA GLU A 125 -21.60 35.24 7.43
C GLU A 125 -20.88 34.88 6.13
N THR A 126 -21.46 34.01 5.31
CA THR A 126 -20.95 33.73 3.97
C THR A 126 -21.05 34.98 3.09
N GLY A 127 -20.04 35.22 2.26
CA GLY A 127 -20.04 36.31 1.29
C GLY A 127 -18.75 36.45 0.51
N ILE A 128 -18.79 37.31 -0.51
CA ILE A 128 -17.68 37.63 -1.40
C ILE A 128 -17.03 38.94 -0.96
N PHE A 129 -15.70 38.96 -0.93
CA PHE A 129 -14.88 40.09 -0.51
C PHE A 129 -13.85 40.42 -1.58
N LYS A 130 -13.51 41.71 -1.71
CA LYS A 130 -12.46 42.22 -2.61
C LYS A 130 -11.35 42.92 -1.83
N SER A 131 -10.11 42.65 -2.21
CA SER A 131 -8.92 43.41 -1.83
C SER A 131 -8.29 44.06 -3.07
N ILE A 132 -7.63 45.20 -2.87
CA ILE A 132 -6.86 45.92 -3.89
C ILE A 132 -5.42 46.22 -3.42
N ASP A 133 -5.00 45.62 -2.30
CA ASP A 133 -3.73 45.87 -1.62
C ASP A 133 -3.00 44.57 -1.26
N GLY A 134 -3.22 43.50 -2.04
CA GLY A 134 -2.58 42.20 -1.84
C GLY A 134 -3.06 41.51 -0.56
N GLY A 135 -4.34 41.68 -0.23
CA GLY A 135 -5.00 41.05 0.90
C GLY A 135 -4.73 41.68 2.25
N GLU A 136 -4.21 42.93 2.34
CA GLU A 136 -4.05 43.62 3.62
C GLU A 136 -5.38 44.16 4.16
N SER A 137 -6.30 44.56 3.27
CA SER A 137 -7.65 44.96 3.60
C SER A 137 -8.69 44.40 2.62
N TRP A 138 -9.93 44.24 3.10
CA TRP A 138 -11.02 43.59 2.37
C TRP A 138 -12.33 44.37 2.51
N ASN A 139 -13.07 44.47 1.39
CA ASN A 139 -14.40 45.08 1.33
C ASN A 139 -15.43 44.02 0.90
N ARG A 140 -16.56 43.93 1.61
CA ARG A 140 -17.65 43.01 1.27
C ARG A 140 -18.37 43.50 0.01
N LEU A 141 -18.64 42.59 -0.92
CA LEU A 141 -19.41 42.85 -2.13
C LEU A 141 -20.88 42.45 -1.89
N GLY A 142 -21.82 43.14 -2.54
CA GLY A 142 -23.26 42.86 -2.36
C GLY A 142 -24.18 43.31 -3.49
N ASN A 143 -23.77 44.28 -4.32
CA ASN A 143 -24.62 44.79 -5.39
C ASN A 143 -24.91 43.71 -6.45
N GLY A 144 -26.17 43.29 -6.56
CA GLY A 144 -26.62 42.25 -7.50
C GLY A 144 -26.38 40.79 -7.05
N LEU A 145 -25.81 40.60 -5.86
CA LEU A 145 -25.68 39.27 -5.22
C LEU A 145 -26.95 38.91 -4.43
N PRO A 146 -27.19 37.61 -4.13
CA PRO A 146 -28.30 37.19 -3.29
C PRO A 146 -28.32 37.86 -1.92
N GLY A 147 -29.51 38.22 -1.44
CA GLY A 147 -29.73 38.54 -0.03
C GLY A 147 -29.96 37.28 0.82
N GLY A 148 -29.70 37.37 2.12
CA GLY A 148 -29.92 36.27 3.08
C GLY A 148 -28.72 35.34 3.24
N ASP A 149 -28.98 34.12 3.72
CA ASP A 149 -27.96 33.11 3.98
C ASP A 149 -27.42 32.53 2.66
N MET A 150 -26.09 32.40 2.57
CA MET A 150 -25.41 31.79 1.43
C MET A 150 -24.55 30.60 1.89
N GLY A 151 -24.34 29.64 0.99
CA GLY A 151 -23.58 28.42 1.23
C GLY A 151 -22.15 28.47 0.71
N LYS A 152 -21.61 27.34 0.24
CA LYS A 152 -20.29 27.35 -0.39
C LYS A 152 -20.33 28.30 -1.59
N ILE A 153 -19.24 29.03 -1.85
CA ILE A 153 -19.08 29.89 -3.02
C ILE A 153 -17.76 29.53 -3.69
N SER A 154 -17.76 29.45 -5.01
CA SER A 154 -16.54 29.31 -5.80
C SER A 154 -16.38 30.46 -6.76
N LEU A 155 -15.15 30.95 -6.87
CA LEU A 155 -14.79 32.18 -7.56
C LEU A 155 -13.77 31.90 -8.64
N GLN A 156 -13.87 32.61 -9.75
CA GLN A 156 -12.84 32.61 -10.78
C GLN A 156 -12.75 33.95 -11.49
N VAL A 157 -11.54 34.49 -11.61
CA VAL A 157 -11.25 35.65 -12.47
C VAL A 157 -10.89 35.14 -13.87
N SER A 158 -11.39 35.78 -14.92
CA SER A 158 -10.99 35.43 -16.29
C SER A 158 -9.50 35.71 -16.50
N PRO A 159 -8.71 34.72 -16.97
CA PRO A 159 -7.30 34.94 -17.27
C PRO A 159 -7.06 35.90 -18.44
N GLN A 160 -8.03 36.04 -19.34
CA GLN A 160 -7.94 36.95 -20.49
C GLN A 160 -8.42 38.37 -20.15
N LYS A 161 -9.49 38.50 -19.35
CA LYS A 161 -10.14 39.79 -19.03
C LYS A 161 -10.40 39.95 -17.52
N SER A 162 -9.49 40.62 -16.83
CA SER A 162 -9.52 40.81 -15.37
C SER A 162 -10.76 41.50 -14.80
N ASN A 163 -11.54 42.22 -15.62
CA ASN A 163 -12.80 42.81 -15.17
C ASN A 163 -13.94 41.78 -15.03
N TYR A 164 -13.80 40.59 -15.65
CA TYR A 164 -14.74 39.49 -15.57
C TYR A 164 -14.42 38.59 -14.37
N ILE A 165 -15.37 38.53 -13.43
CA ILE A 165 -15.34 37.57 -12.32
C ILE A 165 -16.60 36.74 -12.34
N TYR A 166 -16.44 35.46 -12.07
CA TYR A 166 -17.49 34.47 -12.04
C TYR A 166 -17.66 33.92 -10.63
N ALA A 167 -18.90 33.64 -10.24
CA ALA A 167 -19.23 33.06 -8.96
C ALA A 167 -20.36 32.03 -9.08
N THR A 168 -20.11 30.81 -8.61
CA THR A 168 -21.17 29.83 -8.34
C THR A 168 -21.53 29.91 -6.86
N ILE A 169 -22.81 30.15 -6.53
CA ILE A 169 -23.26 30.43 -5.16
C ILE A 169 -24.37 29.46 -4.77
N GLU A 170 -24.15 28.71 -3.70
CA GLU A 170 -25.18 27.89 -3.05
C GLU A 170 -26.12 28.76 -2.20
N LEU A 171 -27.41 28.40 -2.21
CA LEU A 171 -28.46 29.00 -1.40
C LEU A 171 -29.24 27.92 -0.62
N PRO A 172 -29.90 28.28 0.50
CA PRO A 172 -30.68 27.35 1.31
C PRO A 172 -31.67 26.50 0.51
N GLY A 173 -31.86 25.26 0.97
CA GLY A 173 -32.74 24.29 0.31
C GLY A 173 -32.16 23.70 -0.97
N ARG A 174 -30.83 23.58 -1.06
CA ARG A 174 -30.09 23.05 -2.23
C ARG A 174 -30.38 23.82 -3.53
N LYS A 175 -30.63 25.13 -3.40
CA LYS A 175 -30.79 26.05 -4.51
C LYS A 175 -29.45 26.73 -4.79
N GLY A 176 -29.39 27.56 -5.83
CA GLY A 176 -28.21 28.35 -6.11
C GLY A 176 -28.30 29.08 -7.43
N GLY A 177 -27.13 29.33 -8.01
CA GLY A 177 -27.00 29.86 -9.35
C GLY A 177 -25.58 30.27 -9.71
N PHE A 178 -25.49 30.86 -10.89
CA PHE A 178 -24.26 31.40 -11.43
C PHE A 178 -24.37 32.92 -11.60
N TRP A 179 -23.37 33.63 -11.11
CA TRP A 179 -23.26 35.08 -11.18
C TRP A 179 -22.00 35.50 -11.92
N ARG A 180 -22.12 36.61 -12.64
CA ARG A 180 -21.02 37.24 -13.35
C ARG A 180 -20.96 38.73 -13.00
N SER A 181 -19.75 39.24 -12.85
CA SER A 181 -19.44 40.65 -12.79
C SER A 181 -18.59 41.01 -14.01
N ASP A 182 -18.89 42.15 -14.64
CA ASP A 182 -18.13 42.68 -15.78
C ASP A 182 -17.32 43.93 -15.43
N ASP A 183 -17.31 44.33 -14.14
CA ASP A 183 -16.78 45.61 -13.65
C ASP A 183 -15.91 45.46 -12.39
N TRP A 184 -15.08 44.42 -12.34
CA TRP A 184 -14.19 44.13 -11.20
C TRP A 184 -14.93 43.91 -9.87
N GLY A 185 -16.13 43.35 -9.90
CA GLY A 185 -16.93 42.95 -8.75
C GLY A 185 -17.78 44.08 -8.17
N ALA A 186 -17.88 45.22 -8.84
CA ALA A 186 -18.69 46.36 -8.37
C ALA A 186 -20.19 46.10 -8.52
N SER A 187 -20.59 45.31 -9.53
CA SER A 187 -21.97 44.82 -9.70
C SER A 187 -21.99 43.39 -10.25
N TRP A 188 -22.99 42.62 -9.86
CA TRP A 188 -23.16 41.22 -10.26
C TRP A 188 -24.52 41.01 -10.94
N THR A 189 -24.55 40.11 -11.91
CA THR A 189 -25.77 39.67 -12.59
C THR A 189 -25.87 38.16 -12.49
N LYS A 190 -27.04 37.65 -12.06
CA LYS A 190 -27.33 36.22 -12.14
C LYS A 190 -27.54 35.85 -13.61
N THR A 191 -26.71 34.97 -14.16
CA THR A 191 -26.78 34.57 -15.56
C THR A 191 -27.51 33.25 -15.77
N ASP A 192 -27.51 32.38 -14.75
CA ASP A 192 -28.15 31.07 -14.80
C ASP A 192 -28.50 30.55 -13.39
N ASP A 193 -29.40 29.57 -13.30
CA ASP A 193 -29.78 28.90 -12.04
C ASP A 193 -28.84 27.73 -11.66
N PHE A 194 -27.84 27.43 -12.50
CA PHE A 194 -26.91 26.33 -12.29
C PHE A 194 -26.10 26.47 -10.98
N VAL A 195 -26.12 25.38 -10.23
CA VAL A 195 -25.28 25.11 -9.07
C VAL A 195 -24.92 23.63 -9.10
N SER A 196 -23.77 23.24 -8.55
CA SER A 196 -23.34 21.84 -8.56
C SER A 196 -24.35 20.90 -7.89
N GLY A 197 -24.65 19.78 -8.55
CA GLY A 197 -25.64 18.79 -8.16
C GLY A 197 -25.05 17.53 -7.50
N GLY A 198 -25.75 16.39 -7.61
CA GLY A 198 -25.32 15.12 -7.02
C GLY A 198 -25.36 15.14 -5.49
N THR A 199 -24.21 14.87 -4.86
CA THR A 199 -23.97 15.02 -3.41
C THR A 199 -24.21 16.46 -2.93
N GLY A 200 -23.92 17.45 -3.79
CA GLY A 200 -24.26 18.86 -3.58
C GLY A 200 -23.05 19.81 -3.49
N PRO A 201 -23.32 21.12 -3.36
CA PRO A 201 -22.30 22.18 -3.38
C PRO A 201 -21.20 22.04 -2.34
N HIS A 202 -21.51 21.52 -1.14
CA HIS A 202 -20.49 21.29 -0.12
C HIS A 202 -19.37 20.37 -0.61
N TYR A 203 -19.68 19.48 -1.55
CA TYR A 203 -18.80 18.44 -2.06
C TYR A 203 -18.17 18.81 -3.42
N TYR A 204 -18.97 19.29 -4.40
CA TYR A 204 -18.47 19.79 -5.69
C TYR A 204 -18.81 21.27 -5.84
N GLN A 205 -17.84 22.16 -6.04
CA GLN A 205 -18.18 23.51 -6.54
C GLN A 205 -17.04 24.29 -7.20
N GLU A 206 -15.86 23.71 -7.27
CA GLU A 206 -14.67 24.34 -7.82
C GLU A 206 -14.92 24.77 -9.28
N LEU A 207 -14.56 26.02 -9.58
CA LEU A 207 -14.81 26.69 -10.85
C LEU A 207 -13.47 27.03 -11.51
N TRP A 208 -13.36 26.78 -12.81
CA TRP A 208 -12.18 27.11 -13.61
C TRP A 208 -12.56 27.84 -14.89
N ALA A 209 -11.75 28.82 -15.29
CA ALA A 209 -11.87 29.49 -16.57
C ALA A 209 -10.79 28.95 -17.51
N ASP A 210 -11.16 28.67 -18.75
CA ASP A 210 -10.23 28.23 -19.79
C ASP A 210 -9.16 29.33 -19.99
N PRO A 211 -7.85 29.02 -19.91
CA PRO A 211 -6.80 30.02 -20.11
C PRO A 211 -6.61 30.46 -21.57
N HIS A 212 -7.16 29.72 -22.53
CA HIS A 212 -6.99 29.90 -23.97
C HIS A 212 -8.24 30.45 -24.66
N ARG A 213 -9.43 30.28 -24.05
CA ARG A 213 -10.71 30.71 -24.62
C ARG A 213 -11.51 31.58 -23.65
N PHE A 214 -11.68 32.85 -24.00
CA PHE A 214 -12.51 33.76 -23.21
C PHE A 214 -13.97 33.28 -23.18
N GLY A 215 -14.56 33.25 -21.98
CA GLY A 215 -15.96 32.87 -21.75
C GLY A 215 -16.22 31.37 -21.63
N VAL A 216 -15.19 30.53 -21.83
CA VAL A 216 -15.29 29.09 -21.57
C VAL A 216 -14.95 28.81 -20.10
N LEU A 217 -15.86 28.10 -19.43
CA LEU A 217 -15.79 27.79 -18.01
C LEU A 217 -16.01 26.30 -17.79
N TYR A 218 -15.35 25.76 -16.77
CA TYR A 218 -15.50 24.38 -16.33
C TYR A 218 -15.86 24.36 -14.85
N GLN A 219 -16.78 23.48 -14.47
CA GLN A 219 -17.26 23.37 -13.09
C GLN A 219 -17.16 21.92 -12.60
N ALA A 220 -16.63 21.77 -11.38
CA ALA A 220 -16.72 20.56 -10.59
C ALA A 220 -18.18 20.23 -10.25
N ASN A 221 -18.60 19.03 -10.61
CA ASN A 221 -19.94 18.52 -10.40
C ASN A 221 -19.91 16.99 -10.55
N ASN A 222 -20.99 16.30 -10.19
CA ASN A 222 -21.13 14.86 -10.43
C ASN A 222 -20.85 14.54 -11.91
N TYR A 223 -21.45 15.27 -12.85
CA TYR A 223 -21.00 15.27 -14.24
C TYR A 223 -20.15 16.48 -14.53
N PHE A 224 -19.02 16.32 -15.23
CA PHE A 224 -18.16 17.45 -15.56
C PHE A 224 -18.89 18.44 -16.47
N MET A 225 -19.05 19.68 -16.00
CA MET A 225 -19.85 20.69 -16.71
C MET A 225 -18.96 21.72 -17.38
N ARG A 226 -19.40 22.19 -18.55
CA ARG A 226 -18.79 23.29 -19.29
C ARG A 226 -19.82 24.33 -19.68
N SER A 227 -19.41 25.59 -19.68
CA SER A 227 -20.12 26.69 -20.34
C SER A 227 -19.19 27.29 -21.41
N GLU A 228 -19.76 27.74 -22.53
CA GLU A 228 -19.02 28.45 -23.59
C GLU A 228 -19.45 29.92 -23.76
N ASP A 229 -20.38 30.40 -22.90
CA ASP A 229 -21.05 31.69 -23.04
C ASP A 229 -21.03 32.51 -21.73
N ASN A 230 -19.92 32.44 -20.99
CA ASN A 230 -19.70 33.14 -19.72
C ASN A 230 -20.69 32.72 -18.61
N GLY A 231 -21.10 31.45 -18.60
CA GLY A 231 -21.96 30.86 -17.57
C GLY A 231 -23.44 31.15 -17.76
N SER A 232 -23.88 31.42 -18.99
CA SER A 232 -25.30 31.61 -19.32
C SER A 232 -25.98 30.28 -19.65
N THR A 233 -25.23 29.31 -20.19
CA THR A 233 -25.67 27.93 -20.41
C THR A 233 -24.59 26.93 -20.02
N TRP A 234 -25.00 25.74 -19.57
CA TRP A 234 -24.12 24.67 -19.10
C TRP A 234 -24.45 23.34 -19.76
N GLU A 235 -23.41 22.62 -20.18
CA GLU A 235 -23.51 21.29 -20.78
C GLU A 235 -22.63 20.27 -20.06
N ASN A 236 -23.08 19.01 -20.07
CA ASN A 236 -22.30 17.88 -19.58
C ASN A 236 -21.30 17.43 -20.65
N ILE A 237 -20.01 17.44 -20.30
CA ILE A 237 -18.88 17.08 -21.18
C ILE A 237 -18.12 15.83 -20.71
N GLU A 238 -18.66 15.10 -19.73
CA GLU A 238 -18.06 13.88 -19.16
C GLU A 238 -17.88 12.79 -20.23
N GLY A 239 -18.87 12.64 -21.12
CA GLY A 239 -19.00 11.47 -21.98
C GLY A 239 -19.52 10.23 -21.22
N ARG A 240 -19.71 9.11 -21.93
CA ARG A 240 -20.39 7.92 -21.38
C ARG A 240 -19.50 6.96 -20.57
N HIS A 241 -18.18 7.06 -20.71
CA HIS A 241 -17.24 6.02 -20.23
C HIS A 241 -16.22 6.53 -19.20
N LYS A 242 -16.24 7.83 -18.87
CA LYS A 242 -15.44 8.40 -17.80
C LYS A 242 -16.24 8.33 -16.49
N HIS A 243 -15.54 8.10 -15.39
CA HIS A 243 -16.14 8.15 -14.06
C HIS A 243 -16.56 9.58 -13.70
N VAL A 244 -17.74 9.69 -13.09
CA VAL A 244 -18.35 10.92 -12.54
C VAL A 244 -17.56 11.46 -11.32
N ASP A 245 -18.09 12.49 -10.67
CA ASP A 245 -17.64 13.09 -9.40
C ASP A 245 -16.30 13.82 -9.51
N ASN A 246 -16.34 14.98 -10.19
CA ASN A 246 -15.16 15.72 -10.62
C ASN A 246 -14.73 16.76 -9.59
N HIS A 247 -13.43 16.82 -9.30
CA HIS A 247 -12.87 17.66 -8.22
C HIS A 247 -11.68 18.52 -8.64
N ALA A 248 -10.98 18.18 -9.72
CA ALA A 248 -9.78 18.91 -10.10
C ALA A 248 -9.63 18.99 -11.62
N VAL A 249 -9.16 20.14 -12.11
CA VAL A 249 -8.82 20.36 -13.51
C VAL A 249 -7.43 21.00 -13.61
N ALA A 250 -6.62 20.53 -14.55
CA ALA A 250 -5.37 21.17 -14.93
C ALA A 250 -5.30 21.35 -16.46
N PHE A 251 -4.86 22.53 -16.89
CA PHE A 251 -4.73 22.89 -18.30
C PHE A 251 -3.27 22.85 -18.75
N HIS A 252 -3.02 22.54 -20.02
CA HIS A 252 -1.70 22.74 -20.59
C HIS A 252 -1.43 24.25 -20.78
N PRO A 253 -0.21 24.75 -20.55
CA PRO A 253 0.10 26.18 -20.69
C PRO A 253 -0.01 26.71 -22.13
N THR A 254 0.03 25.84 -23.15
CA THR A 254 0.00 26.24 -24.57
C THR A 254 -0.90 25.40 -25.46
N ASP A 255 -1.37 24.26 -24.98
CA ASP A 255 -2.26 23.38 -25.76
C ASP A 255 -3.67 23.61 -25.25
N LYS A 256 -4.49 24.23 -26.10
CA LYS A 256 -5.84 24.63 -25.75
C LYS A 256 -6.80 23.46 -25.57
N ASP A 257 -6.51 22.30 -26.16
CA ASP A 257 -7.42 21.15 -26.19
C ASP A 257 -7.02 20.06 -25.18
N PHE A 258 -5.83 20.19 -24.58
CA PHE A 258 -5.35 19.32 -23.51
C PHE A 258 -5.84 19.76 -22.13
N LEU A 259 -6.39 18.80 -21.40
CA LEU A 259 -6.67 18.96 -19.96
C LEU A 259 -6.55 17.62 -19.22
N VAL A 260 -6.28 17.74 -17.92
CA VAL A 260 -6.31 16.63 -16.96
C VAL A 260 -7.45 16.87 -16.00
N VAL A 261 -8.25 15.84 -15.75
CA VAL A 261 -9.35 15.88 -14.78
C VAL A 261 -9.13 14.80 -13.72
N GLY A 262 -9.22 15.20 -12.46
CA GLY A 262 -9.30 14.28 -11.32
C GLY A 262 -10.75 14.14 -10.85
N CYS A 263 -11.19 12.91 -10.68
CA CYS A 263 -12.50 12.56 -10.11
C CYS A 263 -12.36 11.38 -9.15
N ASP A 264 -13.46 10.95 -8.52
CA ASP A 264 -13.43 9.88 -7.51
C ASP A 264 -12.98 8.52 -8.09
N GLY A 265 -13.16 8.31 -9.40
CA GLY A 265 -12.62 7.15 -10.12
C GLY A 265 -11.12 7.23 -10.49
N GLY A 266 -10.47 8.38 -10.32
CA GLY A 266 -9.04 8.58 -10.59
C GLY A 266 -8.71 9.74 -11.54
N VAL A 267 -7.68 9.59 -12.37
CA VAL A 267 -7.16 10.66 -13.23
C VAL A 267 -7.38 10.33 -14.70
N TYR A 268 -7.95 11.29 -15.42
CA TYR A 268 -8.25 11.21 -16.85
C TYR A 268 -7.58 12.35 -17.61
N ARG A 269 -7.14 12.06 -18.83
CA ARG A 269 -6.53 13.05 -19.75
C ARG A 269 -7.33 13.13 -21.03
N SER A 270 -7.56 14.34 -21.51
CA SER A 270 -8.13 14.61 -22.82
C SER A 270 -7.10 15.37 -23.67
N TYR A 271 -7.06 15.07 -24.96
CA TYR A 271 -6.21 15.76 -25.96
C TYR A 271 -7.05 16.43 -27.05
N ASP A 272 -8.38 16.37 -26.96
CA ASP A 272 -9.30 16.76 -28.03
C ASP A 272 -10.51 17.54 -27.50
N TYR A 273 -10.29 18.35 -26.46
CA TYR A 273 -11.29 19.21 -25.85
C TYR A 273 -12.48 18.44 -25.25
N CYS A 274 -12.17 17.46 -24.39
CA CYS A 274 -13.09 16.61 -23.63
C CYS A 274 -13.94 15.65 -24.48
N LYS A 275 -13.58 15.40 -25.74
CA LYS A 275 -14.34 14.45 -26.58
C LYS A 275 -13.99 13.01 -26.26
N THR A 276 -12.71 12.75 -25.95
CA THR A 276 -12.22 11.43 -25.53
C THR A 276 -11.33 11.53 -24.31
N TRP A 277 -11.29 10.44 -23.54
CA TRP A 277 -10.58 10.37 -22.26
C TRP A 277 -9.64 9.16 -22.21
N LEU A 278 -8.43 9.39 -21.74
CA LEU A 278 -7.44 8.38 -21.39
C LEU A 278 -7.34 8.27 -19.87
N PHE A 279 -7.76 7.13 -19.33
CA PHE A 279 -7.63 6.81 -17.91
C PHE A 279 -6.17 6.48 -17.55
N CYS A 280 -5.75 6.82 -16.34
CA CYS A 280 -4.45 6.45 -15.77
C CYS A 280 -4.63 5.23 -14.83
N PRO A 281 -4.57 3.98 -15.33
CA PRO A 281 -4.94 2.79 -14.55
C PRO A 281 -3.88 2.34 -13.53
N ASN A 282 -2.78 3.08 -13.41
CA ASN A 282 -1.61 2.64 -12.66
C ASN A 282 -1.43 3.28 -11.28
N LEU A 283 -2.47 3.90 -10.75
CA LEU A 283 -2.45 4.59 -9.46
C LEU A 283 -3.27 3.77 -8.44
N PRO A 284 -2.67 3.24 -7.36
CA PRO A 284 -3.38 2.53 -6.31
C PRO A 284 -4.05 3.52 -5.35
N LEU A 285 -5.23 4.00 -5.75
CA LEU A 285 -5.96 5.09 -5.07
C LEU A 285 -7.30 4.63 -4.48
N THR A 286 -7.66 3.35 -4.61
CA THR A 286 -8.97 2.84 -4.18
C THR A 286 -9.15 3.02 -2.67
N GLN A 287 -10.33 3.51 -2.28
CA GLN A 287 -10.74 3.71 -0.90
C GLN A 287 -11.68 2.59 -0.47
N PHE A 288 -11.22 1.68 0.39
CA PHE A 288 -12.08 0.61 0.92
C PHE A 288 -12.65 0.99 2.30
N TYR A 289 -13.95 0.78 2.48
CA TYR A 289 -14.62 0.96 3.76
C TYR A 289 -14.43 -0.23 4.69
N LYS A 290 -14.54 -1.43 4.12
CA LYS A 290 -14.62 -2.71 4.83
C LYS A 290 -13.86 -3.80 4.08
N VAL A 291 -13.53 -4.89 4.78
CA VAL A 291 -12.86 -6.04 4.20
C VAL A 291 -13.46 -7.36 4.67
N ALA A 292 -13.64 -8.28 3.73
CA ALA A 292 -13.92 -9.69 3.99
C ALA A 292 -12.93 -10.59 3.27
N VAL A 293 -12.70 -11.77 3.81
CA VAL A 293 -11.84 -12.79 3.20
C VAL A 293 -12.57 -14.12 3.11
N ASP A 294 -12.21 -14.90 2.09
CA ASP A 294 -12.74 -16.25 1.93
C ASP A 294 -11.75 -17.33 2.39
N TYR A 295 -12.12 -18.58 2.14
CA TYR A 295 -11.29 -19.76 2.39
C TYR A 295 -11.05 -20.57 1.10
N ASP A 296 -11.05 -19.94 -0.08
CA ASP A 296 -10.66 -20.61 -1.33
C ASP A 296 -9.22 -21.15 -1.23
N TYR A 297 -8.94 -22.25 -1.92
CA TYR A 297 -7.63 -22.92 -1.93
C TYR A 297 -7.10 -23.04 -3.37
N PRO A 298 -5.80 -22.79 -3.64
CA PRO A 298 -4.71 -22.60 -2.68
C PRO A 298 -4.55 -21.18 -2.15
N PHE A 299 -5.11 -20.18 -2.84
CA PHE A 299 -5.05 -18.78 -2.42
C PHE A 299 -6.46 -18.30 -2.14
N TYR A 300 -6.64 -17.69 -0.97
CA TYR A 300 -7.89 -17.03 -0.63
C TYR A 300 -8.05 -15.74 -1.43
N ASN A 301 -9.25 -15.18 -1.37
CA ASN A 301 -9.58 -13.93 -2.00
C ASN A 301 -10.06 -12.92 -0.96
N ILE A 302 -9.98 -11.66 -1.36
CA ILE A 302 -10.32 -10.50 -0.57
C ILE A 302 -11.47 -9.79 -1.27
N ALA A 303 -12.50 -9.43 -0.52
CA ALA A 303 -13.59 -8.61 -0.98
C ALA A 303 -13.69 -7.34 -0.13
N GLY A 304 -14.22 -6.28 -0.72
CA GLY A 304 -14.60 -5.11 0.05
C GLY A 304 -15.35 -4.09 -0.78
N GLY A 305 -16.15 -3.32 -0.07
CA GLY A 305 -16.84 -2.17 -0.61
C GLY A 305 -15.94 -0.95 -0.74
N THR A 306 -16.06 -0.24 -1.86
CA THR A 306 -15.28 0.98 -2.12
C THR A 306 -16.15 2.22 -2.23
N GLN A 307 -15.58 3.37 -1.87
CA GLN A 307 -16.19 4.67 -2.15
C GLN A 307 -16.27 4.89 -3.67
N ASP A 308 -17.48 5.17 -4.15
CA ASP A 308 -17.86 5.47 -5.55
C ASP A 308 -17.48 4.42 -6.63
N ASN A 309 -16.80 3.32 -6.27
CA ASN A 309 -16.17 2.44 -7.26
C ASN A 309 -16.56 0.95 -7.11
N ASN A 310 -17.81 0.69 -6.76
CA ASN A 310 -18.43 -0.63 -6.63
C ASN A 310 -17.92 -1.44 -5.43
N SER A 311 -18.47 -2.64 -5.25
CA SER A 311 -17.86 -3.68 -4.41
C SER A 311 -16.97 -4.57 -5.27
N GLN A 312 -15.76 -4.87 -4.77
CA GLN A 312 -14.72 -5.55 -5.55
C GLN A 312 -14.26 -6.84 -4.86
N TYR A 313 -13.80 -7.79 -5.65
CA TYR A 313 -13.35 -9.11 -5.23
C TYR A 313 -12.12 -9.54 -6.03
N GLY A 314 -11.06 -10.04 -5.38
CA GLY A 314 -9.84 -10.47 -6.06
C GLY A 314 -8.89 -11.30 -5.19
N PRO A 315 -7.86 -11.94 -5.77
CA PRO A 315 -7.00 -12.87 -5.06
C PRO A 315 -5.98 -12.17 -4.16
N SER A 316 -5.65 -12.78 -3.02
CA SER A 316 -4.52 -12.34 -2.18
C SER A 316 -3.15 -12.65 -2.79
N ARG A 317 -3.12 -13.58 -3.75
CA ARG A 317 -1.90 -14.03 -4.44
C ARG A 317 -2.23 -14.67 -5.78
N THR A 318 -1.33 -14.53 -6.76
CA THR A 318 -1.37 -15.27 -8.02
C THR A 318 -0.16 -16.19 -8.16
N ARG A 319 -0.22 -17.11 -9.14
CA ARG A 319 0.94 -17.90 -9.56
C ARG A 319 1.85 -17.15 -10.55
N ASN A 320 1.46 -15.97 -11.01
CA ASN A 320 2.16 -15.25 -12.08
C ASN A 320 3.35 -14.47 -11.52
N VAL A 321 4.47 -14.44 -12.26
CA VAL A 321 5.64 -13.60 -11.92
C VAL A 321 5.34 -12.10 -12.01
N GLN A 322 4.25 -11.70 -12.68
CA GLN A 322 3.80 -10.31 -12.79
C GLN A 322 3.12 -9.77 -11.52
N GLY A 323 2.73 -10.63 -10.56
CA GLY A 323 1.98 -10.22 -9.38
C GLY A 323 0.46 -10.31 -9.54
N ILE A 324 -0.27 -9.48 -8.80
CA ILE A 324 -1.74 -9.33 -8.83
C ILE A 324 -2.08 -8.10 -9.67
N ARG A 325 -2.86 -8.26 -10.72
CA ARG A 325 -3.19 -7.20 -11.68
C ARG A 325 -4.64 -6.75 -11.53
N ASN A 326 -4.97 -5.57 -12.06
CA ASN A 326 -6.36 -5.09 -12.11
C ASN A 326 -7.30 -6.09 -12.80
N SER A 327 -6.80 -6.82 -13.81
CA SER A 327 -7.56 -7.86 -14.52
C SER A 327 -7.85 -9.12 -13.71
N ASP A 328 -7.19 -9.29 -12.56
CA ASP A 328 -7.42 -10.40 -11.65
C ASP A 328 -8.54 -10.09 -10.63
N TRP A 329 -9.05 -8.85 -10.61
CA TRP A 329 -10.16 -8.37 -9.78
C TRP A 329 -11.46 -8.30 -10.59
N GLN A 330 -12.59 -8.50 -9.90
CA GLN A 330 -13.94 -8.41 -10.47
C GLN A 330 -14.87 -7.58 -9.58
N ILE A 331 -15.95 -7.06 -10.19
CA ILE A 331 -17.02 -6.36 -9.49
C ILE A 331 -18.08 -7.38 -9.04
N THR A 332 -18.54 -7.28 -7.80
CA THR A 332 -19.66 -8.10 -7.28
C THR A 332 -21.00 -7.38 -7.41
N ILE A 333 -21.10 -6.15 -6.89
CA ILE A 333 -22.27 -5.27 -7.02
C ILE A 333 -21.84 -3.83 -7.30
N GLY A 334 -22.72 -3.04 -7.92
CA GLY A 334 -22.45 -1.62 -8.22
C GLY A 334 -22.90 -0.63 -7.14
N GLY A 335 -22.54 0.64 -7.31
CA GLY A 335 -22.78 1.73 -6.33
C GLY A 335 -21.56 1.97 -5.43
N ASP A 336 -21.73 2.70 -4.33
CA ASP A 336 -20.67 2.81 -3.31
C ASP A 336 -20.71 1.52 -2.50
N GLY A 337 -19.69 0.68 -2.61
CA GLY A 337 -19.64 -0.55 -1.85
C GLY A 337 -19.35 -0.27 -0.38
N HIS A 338 -20.01 -0.97 0.53
CA HIS A 338 -19.80 -0.87 1.97
C HIS A 338 -19.47 -2.23 2.61
N ASP A 339 -20.10 -2.61 3.73
CA ASP A 339 -19.83 -3.87 4.41
C ASP A 339 -20.06 -5.07 3.49
N THR A 340 -19.24 -6.10 3.67
CA THR A 340 -19.24 -7.30 2.82
C THR A 340 -19.01 -8.50 3.71
N ALA A 341 -19.69 -9.61 3.41
CA ALA A 341 -19.45 -10.88 4.05
C ALA A 341 -19.43 -12.00 3.01
N ILE A 342 -18.60 -13.01 3.22
CA ILE A 342 -18.47 -14.17 2.33
C ILE A 342 -18.83 -15.42 3.12
N ASP A 343 -19.70 -16.29 2.58
CA ASP A 343 -20.06 -17.54 3.25
C ASP A 343 -18.78 -18.39 3.45
N PRO A 344 -18.40 -18.70 4.71
CA PRO A 344 -17.13 -19.36 5.01
C PRO A 344 -17.09 -20.82 4.54
N LYS A 345 -18.23 -21.42 4.17
CA LYS A 345 -18.32 -22.79 3.64
C LYS A 345 -18.62 -22.83 2.15
N ASP A 346 -19.10 -21.74 1.56
CA ASP A 346 -19.36 -21.63 0.12
C ASP A 346 -18.93 -20.25 -0.40
N PRO A 347 -17.67 -20.10 -0.83
CA PRO A 347 -17.11 -18.80 -1.22
C PRO A 347 -17.76 -18.22 -2.48
N ASN A 348 -18.64 -18.96 -3.17
CA ASN A 348 -19.42 -18.40 -4.27
C ASN A 348 -20.52 -17.45 -3.77
N ILE A 349 -20.94 -17.55 -2.51
CA ILE A 349 -21.98 -16.70 -1.93
C ILE A 349 -21.36 -15.52 -1.21
N ILE A 350 -21.55 -14.33 -1.78
CA ILE A 350 -21.05 -13.06 -1.26
C ILE A 350 -22.23 -12.16 -0.96
N TYR A 351 -22.26 -11.56 0.22
CA TYR A 351 -23.20 -10.51 0.60
C TYR A 351 -22.47 -9.18 0.54
N ALA A 352 -23.03 -8.22 -0.19
CA ALA A 352 -22.44 -6.90 -0.32
C ALA A 352 -23.55 -5.84 -0.30
N GLU A 353 -23.23 -4.66 0.20
CA GLU A 353 -24.16 -3.54 0.27
C GLU A 353 -23.71 -2.33 -0.54
N SER A 354 -24.71 -1.53 -0.92
CA SER A 354 -24.52 -0.14 -1.33
C SER A 354 -25.19 0.83 -0.35
N GLN A 355 -25.08 2.14 -0.60
CA GLN A 355 -25.55 3.21 0.29
C GLN A 355 -26.91 2.93 0.92
N GLN A 356 -27.11 3.35 2.17
CA GLN A 356 -28.38 3.17 2.92
C GLN A 356 -28.73 1.68 3.15
N GLY A 357 -27.70 0.84 3.33
CA GLY A 357 -27.85 -0.57 3.65
C GLY A 357 -28.52 -1.39 2.55
N PHE A 358 -28.44 -0.97 1.28
CA PHE A 358 -29.01 -1.71 0.16
C PHE A 358 -28.26 -3.03 -0.04
N LEU A 359 -28.78 -4.09 0.57
CA LEU A 359 -28.13 -5.38 0.65
C LEU A 359 -28.47 -6.31 -0.52
N ARG A 360 -27.44 -6.99 -1.05
CA ARG A 360 -27.56 -8.01 -2.11
C ARG A 360 -26.77 -9.27 -1.78
N ARG A 361 -27.29 -10.41 -2.22
CA ARG A 361 -26.56 -11.69 -2.32
C ARG A 361 -26.09 -11.88 -3.76
N PHE A 362 -24.80 -12.04 -3.96
CA PHE A 362 -24.15 -12.30 -5.23
C PHE A 362 -23.65 -13.75 -5.27
N ASP A 363 -24.00 -14.48 -6.33
CA ASP A 363 -23.49 -15.82 -6.61
C ASP A 363 -22.42 -15.75 -7.71
N ARG A 364 -21.17 -15.99 -7.34
CA ARG A 364 -20.01 -15.93 -8.23
C ARG A 364 -20.04 -17.00 -9.33
N SER A 365 -20.70 -18.13 -9.10
CA SER A 365 -20.73 -19.25 -10.04
C SER A 365 -21.69 -19.00 -11.20
N THR A 366 -22.77 -18.25 -10.96
CA THR A 366 -23.80 -17.91 -11.96
C THR A 366 -23.72 -16.45 -12.42
N GLY A 367 -23.11 -15.57 -11.61
CA GLY A 367 -23.12 -14.12 -11.79
C GLY A 367 -24.42 -13.45 -11.34
N GLU A 368 -25.34 -14.17 -10.69
CA GLU A 368 -26.62 -13.63 -10.25
C GLU A 368 -26.48 -12.72 -9.03
N SER A 369 -27.26 -11.62 -9.00
CA SER A 369 -27.34 -10.69 -7.87
C SER A 369 -28.78 -10.46 -7.45
N VAL A 370 -29.12 -10.89 -6.23
CA VAL A 370 -30.49 -10.83 -5.67
C VAL A 370 -30.53 -9.80 -4.54
N ARG A 371 -31.53 -8.92 -4.55
CA ARG A 371 -31.78 -7.99 -3.43
C ARG A 371 -32.39 -8.73 -2.26
N ILE A 372 -31.81 -8.57 -1.09
CA ILE A 372 -32.20 -9.28 0.14
C ILE A 372 -32.33 -8.33 1.35
N GLN A 373 -32.36 -7.01 1.16
CA GLN A 373 -32.54 -6.07 2.26
C GLN A 373 -33.89 -6.31 2.99
N PRO A 374 -33.93 -6.42 4.33
CA PRO A 374 -35.17 -6.54 5.09
C PRO A 374 -36.19 -5.44 4.77
N GLN A 375 -37.46 -5.79 4.65
CA GLN A 375 -38.56 -4.87 4.33
C GLN A 375 -39.58 -4.82 5.47
N PRO A 376 -40.21 -3.65 5.72
CA PRO A 376 -41.26 -3.53 6.73
C PRO A 376 -42.51 -4.32 6.35
N GLY A 377 -43.21 -4.86 7.35
CA GLY A 377 -44.56 -5.39 7.18
C GLY A 377 -45.60 -4.30 6.89
N PRO A 378 -46.85 -4.66 6.53
CA PRO A 378 -47.89 -3.70 6.13
C PRO A 378 -48.21 -2.60 7.16
N GLU A 379 -48.07 -2.92 8.45
CA GLU A 379 -48.38 -2.02 9.58
C GLU A 379 -47.11 -1.51 10.29
N GLU A 380 -45.92 -1.80 9.74
CA GLU A 380 -44.65 -1.36 10.33
C GLU A 380 -44.19 -0.04 9.72
N GLU A 381 -43.54 0.78 10.54
CA GLU A 381 -42.85 1.97 10.06
C GLU A 381 -41.70 1.59 9.12
N SER A 382 -41.36 2.51 8.20
CA SER A 382 -40.18 2.37 7.35
C SER A 382 -38.93 2.13 8.18
N PHE A 383 -38.12 1.15 7.75
CA PHE A 383 -36.82 0.93 8.34
C PHE A 383 -35.84 2.03 7.92
N ARG A 384 -35.00 2.44 8.87
CA ARG A 384 -33.90 3.36 8.62
C ARG A 384 -32.59 2.60 8.73
N PHE A 385 -31.73 2.80 7.75
CA PHE A 385 -30.45 2.12 7.62
C PHE A 385 -29.33 3.14 7.70
N ASN A 386 -28.17 2.69 8.17
CA ASN A 386 -26.98 3.50 8.06
C ASN A 386 -26.49 3.51 6.60
N TRP A 387 -25.67 4.49 6.23
CA TRP A 387 -24.99 4.51 4.94
C TRP A 387 -24.15 3.23 4.74
N ASP A 388 -23.48 2.79 5.81
CA ASP A 388 -22.70 1.55 6.00
C ASP A 388 -23.39 0.70 7.08
N SER A 389 -24.25 -0.24 6.68
CA SER A 389 -25.07 -1.01 7.64
C SER A 389 -24.39 -2.36 7.93
N PRO A 390 -24.28 -2.78 9.20
CA PRO A 390 -23.50 -3.97 9.51
C PRO A 390 -24.21 -5.24 9.04
N ILE A 391 -23.45 -6.11 8.37
CA ILE A 391 -23.85 -7.47 8.05
C ILE A 391 -22.93 -8.47 8.73
N LEU A 392 -23.53 -9.49 9.35
CA LEU A 392 -22.79 -10.56 10.02
C LEU A 392 -23.34 -11.91 9.59
N ILE A 393 -22.43 -12.83 9.22
CA ILE A 393 -22.74 -14.25 9.13
C ILE A 393 -22.49 -14.86 10.51
N SER A 394 -23.47 -15.58 11.05
CA SER A 394 -23.34 -16.23 12.35
C SER A 394 -22.13 -17.19 12.38
N PRO A 395 -21.29 -17.16 13.43
CA PRO A 395 -20.23 -18.14 13.60
C PRO A 395 -20.77 -19.57 13.87
N HIS A 396 -22.05 -19.71 14.22
CA HIS A 396 -22.70 -20.99 14.54
C HIS A 396 -23.41 -21.62 13.34
N ASP A 397 -23.91 -20.80 12.42
CA ASP A 397 -24.56 -21.26 11.18
C ASP A 397 -24.25 -20.32 10.00
N ASN A 398 -23.55 -20.84 8.99
CA ASN A 398 -23.15 -20.06 7.81
C ASN A 398 -24.33 -19.61 6.92
N LYS A 399 -25.54 -20.14 7.15
CA LYS A 399 -26.77 -19.69 6.49
C LYS A 399 -27.49 -18.58 7.26
N ARG A 400 -27.15 -18.37 8.53
CA ARG A 400 -27.76 -17.36 9.38
C ARG A 400 -27.06 -16.02 9.20
N LEU A 401 -27.85 -15.00 8.88
CA LEU A 401 -27.38 -13.62 8.73
C LEU A 401 -28.02 -12.74 9.80
N TYR A 402 -27.25 -11.78 10.29
CA TYR A 402 -27.76 -10.62 11.02
C TYR A 402 -27.50 -9.34 10.22
N PHE A 403 -28.49 -8.45 10.17
CA PHE A 403 -28.39 -7.17 9.46
C PHE A 403 -29.01 -6.04 10.27
N GLY A 404 -28.31 -4.90 10.33
CA GLY A 404 -28.69 -3.76 11.16
C GLY A 404 -29.49 -2.68 10.44
N SER A 405 -30.67 -2.33 10.98
CA SER A 405 -31.38 -1.07 10.73
C SER A 405 -31.42 -0.26 12.04
N GLN A 406 -32.51 0.43 12.38
CA GLN A 406 -32.82 0.71 13.79
C GLN A 406 -33.17 -0.55 14.61
N PHE A 407 -33.40 -1.67 13.94
CA PHE A 407 -33.68 -2.99 14.50
C PHE A 407 -32.62 -4.00 14.05
N LEU A 408 -32.40 -5.04 14.84
CA LEU A 408 -31.63 -6.20 14.41
C LEU A 408 -32.55 -7.18 13.67
N HIS A 409 -32.19 -7.50 12.44
CA HIS A 409 -32.88 -8.48 11.60
C HIS A 409 -32.07 -9.77 11.55
N ARG A 410 -32.74 -10.92 11.57
CA ARG A 410 -32.13 -12.24 11.40
C ARG A 410 -32.75 -12.98 10.23
N SER A 411 -31.93 -13.55 9.37
CA SER A 411 -32.31 -14.57 8.40
C SER A 411 -31.67 -15.89 8.78
N ASP A 412 -32.35 -17.01 8.56
CA ASP A 412 -31.82 -18.37 8.76
C ASP A 412 -31.65 -19.10 7.40
N ASP A 413 -31.80 -18.37 6.29
CA ASP A 413 -31.87 -18.88 4.92
C ASP A 413 -31.14 -17.97 3.91
N ARG A 414 -29.99 -17.42 4.32
CA ARG A 414 -29.12 -16.60 3.45
C ARG A 414 -29.79 -15.34 2.89
N GLY A 415 -30.75 -14.78 3.61
CA GLY A 415 -31.45 -13.54 3.27
C GLY A 415 -32.72 -13.73 2.43
N ASP A 416 -33.18 -14.96 2.20
CA ASP A 416 -34.45 -15.20 1.49
C ASP A 416 -35.66 -14.75 2.34
N SER A 417 -35.57 -14.88 3.68
CA SER A 417 -36.55 -14.37 4.62
C SER A 417 -35.90 -13.74 5.86
N TRP A 418 -36.58 -12.75 6.45
CA TRP A 418 -36.09 -12.00 7.61
C TRP A 418 -37.10 -11.97 8.76
N LYS A 419 -36.58 -11.99 9.98
CA LYS A 419 -37.32 -11.79 11.23
C LYS A 419 -36.66 -10.68 12.02
N LYS A 420 -37.46 -9.74 12.51
CA LYS A 420 -37.02 -8.76 13.49
C LYS A 420 -36.78 -9.44 14.84
N VAL A 421 -35.56 -9.38 15.35
CA VAL A 421 -35.14 -10.01 16.62
C VAL A 421 -34.80 -8.98 17.69
N SER A 422 -35.25 -7.74 17.55
CA SER A 422 -35.09 -6.71 18.58
C SER A 422 -36.21 -5.66 18.53
N PRO A 423 -36.44 -4.92 19.63
CA PRO A 423 -37.06 -3.59 19.55
C PRO A 423 -36.11 -2.61 18.85
N SER A 424 -36.50 -1.33 18.71
CA SER A 424 -35.56 -0.34 18.22
C SER A 424 -34.42 -0.20 19.22
N LEU A 425 -33.18 -0.38 18.76
CA LEU A 425 -32.00 -0.41 19.63
C LEU A 425 -31.29 0.94 19.76
N SER A 426 -31.76 1.95 19.01
CA SER A 426 -31.24 3.32 19.05
C SER A 426 -32.03 4.23 20.00
N ARG A 427 -31.55 5.45 20.25
CA ARG A 427 -32.23 6.47 21.06
C ARG A 427 -33.48 7.03 20.37
N ASN A 428 -33.63 6.79 19.06
CA ASN A 428 -34.77 7.23 18.26
C ASN A 428 -35.01 8.76 18.34
N GLN A 429 -33.93 9.54 18.36
CA GLN A 429 -34.00 11.00 18.47
C GLN A 429 -34.30 11.66 17.13
N ASN A 430 -35.10 12.73 17.16
CA ASN A 430 -35.35 13.55 15.97
C ASN A 430 -34.17 14.51 15.74
N ARG A 431 -33.44 14.33 14.63
CA ARG A 431 -32.27 15.16 14.27
C ARG A 431 -32.56 16.66 14.18
N TYR A 432 -33.80 17.07 13.85
CA TYR A 432 -34.17 18.48 13.77
C TYR A 432 -34.32 19.15 15.13
N GLN A 433 -34.40 18.36 16.21
CA GLN A 433 -34.47 18.85 17.58
C GLN A 433 -33.10 18.89 18.26
N LEU A 434 -32.06 18.38 17.59
CA LEU A 434 -30.70 18.33 18.12
C LEU A 434 -29.93 19.61 17.74
N PRO A 435 -29.21 20.23 18.70
CA PRO A 435 -28.56 21.50 18.45
C PRO A 435 -27.39 21.38 17.48
N THR A 436 -27.30 22.26 16.49
CA THR A 436 -26.14 22.39 15.58
C THR A 436 -25.69 23.84 15.61
N MET A 437 -24.38 24.10 15.69
CA MET A 437 -23.87 25.46 15.98
C MET A 437 -24.45 26.05 17.27
N GLY A 438 -24.53 25.24 18.33
CA GLY A 438 -25.01 25.68 19.66
C GLY A 438 -26.51 25.95 19.79
N ARG A 439 -27.32 25.73 18.75
CA ARG A 439 -28.78 25.98 18.78
C ARG A 439 -29.58 24.98 17.94
N VAL A 440 -30.88 24.89 18.20
CA VAL A 440 -31.82 24.19 17.30
C VAL A 440 -32.21 25.14 16.16
N HIS A 441 -32.15 24.68 14.91
CA HIS A 441 -32.51 25.48 13.74
C HIS A 441 -33.96 25.18 13.30
N SER A 442 -34.61 26.17 12.67
CA SER A 442 -35.93 25.98 12.03
C SER A 442 -35.89 24.82 11.02
N ILE A 443 -37.02 24.17 10.77
CA ILE A 443 -37.13 23.14 9.72
C ILE A 443 -36.77 23.69 8.34
N ASP A 444 -37.01 24.98 8.11
CA ASP A 444 -36.63 25.71 6.90
C ASP A 444 -35.17 26.19 6.91
N GLY A 445 -34.38 25.79 7.91
CA GLY A 445 -32.96 26.08 8.02
C GLY A 445 -32.16 25.45 6.88
N ALA A 446 -30.92 25.91 6.71
CA ALA A 446 -30.02 25.47 5.64
C ALA A 446 -29.40 24.07 5.86
N TYR A 447 -30.25 23.09 6.15
CA TYR A 447 -29.88 21.69 6.28
C TYR A 447 -29.49 21.09 4.92
N ASP A 448 -28.42 20.31 4.89
CA ASP A 448 -28.04 19.49 3.72
C ASP A 448 -27.92 18.00 4.08
N LEU A 449 -29.06 17.33 4.19
CA LEU A 449 -29.12 15.97 4.76
C LEU A 449 -28.92 14.84 3.73
N TYR A 450 -28.75 15.15 2.45
CA TYR A 450 -28.83 14.14 1.39
C TYR A 450 -27.61 13.20 1.37
N ALA A 451 -26.43 13.72 1.71
CA ALA A 451 -25.17 12.99 1.78
C ALA A 451 -24.84 12.50 3.21
N MET A 452 -25.86 12.06 3.95
CA MET A 452 -25.74 11.59 5.33
C MET A 452 -26.56 10.33 5.55
N SER A 453 -26.11 9.44 6.45
CA SER A 453 -26.93 8.34 6.96
C SER A 453 -28.25 8.86 7.50
N GLN A 454 -29.30 8.03 7.52
CA GLN A 454 -30.38 8.24 8.49
C GLN A 454 -29.80 8.27 9.92
N TYR A 455 -30.49 8.79 10.93
CA TYR A 455 -29.92 8.97 12.28
C TYR A 455 -30.62 8.04 13.27
N GLY A 456 -29.86 7.46 14.20
CA GLY A 456 -30.34 6.49 15.16
C GLY A 456 -30.43 5.09 14.55
N ASN A 457 -29.32 4.56 14.03
CA ASN A 457 -29.23 3.21 13.46
C ASN A 457 -28.14 2.38 14.16
N ILE A 458 -28.26 1.06 13.99
CA ILE A 458 -27.21 0.11 14.31
C ILE A 458 -26.06 0.28 13.32
N THR A 459 -24.83 0.33 13.83
CA THR A 459 -23.59 0.54 13.07
C THR A 459 -22.60 -0.62 13.22
N SER A 460 -22.77 -1.44 14.25
CA SER A 460 -21.97 -2.63 14.47
C SER A 460 -22.78 -3.72 15.17
N VAL A 461 -22.52 -4.96 14.80
CA VAL A 461 -23.20 -6.16 15.26
C VAL A 461 -22.17 -7.27 15.38
N ASP A 462 -22.24 -8.03 16.47
CA ASP A 462 -21.47 -9.26 16.61
C ASP A 462 -22.25 -10.32 17.41
N GLU A 463 -22.00 -11.59 17.10
CA GLU A 463 -22.51 -12.75 17.84
C GLU A 463 -21.31 -13.49 18.42
N SER A 464 -21.37 -13.83 19.72
CA SER A 464 -20.27 -14.55 20.36
C SER A 464 -19.97 -15.85 19.62
N PRO A 465 -18.72 -16.11 19.22
CA PRO A 465 -18.34 -17.38 18.60
C PRO A 465 -18.38 -18.55 19.60
N LEU A 466 -18.51 -18.28 20.89
CA LEU A 466 -18.50 -19.29 21.97
C LEU A 466 -19.90 -19.58 22.53
N VAL A 467 -20.84 -18.63 22.40
CA VAL A 467 -22.21 -18.76 22.93
C VAL A 467 -23.22 -18.33 21.86
N GLU A 468 -23.90 -19.30 21.25
CA GLU A 468 -24.95 -19.03 20.27
C GLU A 468 -26.07 -18.17 20.87
N GLY A 469 -26.50 -17.13 20.15
CA GLY A 469 -27.55 -16.21 20.60
C GLY A 469 -27.11 -15.14 21.61
N LEU A 470 -25.82 -15.08 21.99
CA LEU A 470 -25.23 -13.95 22.71
C LEU A 470 -24.85 -12.86 21.70
N LEU A 471 -25.63 -11.78 21.67
CA LEU A 471 -25.58 -10.74 20.65
C LEU A 471 -25.16 -9.39 21.25
N TYR A 472 -24.33 -8.68 20.51
CA TYR A 472 -23.84 -7.34 20.83
C TYR A 472 -24.14 -6.38 19.70
N VAL A 473 -24.59 -5.17 20.03
CA VAL A 473 -25.00 -4.14 19.08
C VAL A 473 -24.45 -2.78 19.50
N GLY A 474 -23.92 -2.01 18.54
CA GLY A 474 -23.56 -0.60 18.70
C GLY A 474 -24.35 0.32 17.77
N THR A 475 -24.55 1.59 18.15
CA THR A 475 -25.31 2.57 17.36
C THR A 475 -24.56 3.87 17.08
N ASP A 476 -25.04 4.62 16.08
CA ASP A 476 -24.54 5.96 15.72
C ASP A 476 -24.95 7.07 16.70
N ASP A 477 -25.88 6.78 17.62
CA ASP A 477 -26.39 7.71 18.63
C ASP A 477 -25.96 7.34 20.07
N GLY A 478 -24.92 6.53 20.21
CA GLY A 478 -24.20 6.33 21.47
C GLY A 478 -24.87 5.36 22.43
N LEU A 479 -25.23 4.18 21.91
CA LEU A 479 -25.68 3.04 22.71
C LEU A 479 -24.86 1.79 22.38
N ILE A 480 -24.61 0.99 23.42
CA ILE A 480 -24.22 -0.41 23.29
C ILE A 480 -25.34 -1.25 23.91
N GLN A 481 -25.77 -2.31 23.22
CA GLN A 481 -26.83 -3.20 23.68
C GLN A 481 -26.41 -4.66 23.62
N VAL A 482 -26.86 -5.45 24.61
CA VAL A 482 -26.52 -6.87 24.75
C VAL A 482 -27.78 -7.70 24.92
N SER A 483 -27.87 -8.81 24.19
CA SER A 483 -28.89 -9.84 24.36
C SER A 483 -28.21 -11.17 24.66
N GLU A 484 -28.67 -11.87 25.70
CA GLU A 484 -28.13 -13.18 26.09
C GLU A 484 -29.07 -14.35 25.69
N ASP A 485 -30.16 -14.07 24.98
CA ASP A 485 -31.24 -15.03 24.70
C ASP A 485 -31.74 -15.01 23.24
N GLY A 486 -30.85 -14.67 22.30
CA GLY A 486 -31.14 -14.67 20.87
C GLY A 486 -32.07 -13.53 20.41
N GLY A 487 -32.07 -12.41 21.15
CA GLY A 487 -32.75 -11.17 20.82
C GLY A 487 -34.07 -10.93 21.56
N LYS A 488 -34.46 -11.80 22.50
CA LYS A 488 -35.75 -11.65 23.19
C LYS A 488 -35.70 -10.53 24.24
N ASN A 489 -34.58 -10.40 24.95
CA ASN A 489 -34.36 -9.35 25.95
C ASN A 489 -33.04 -8.61 25.68
N TRP A 490 -33.05 -7.30 25.87
CA TRP A 490 -31.90 -6.44 25.61
C TRP A 490 -31.55 -5.59 26.83
N ARG A 491 -30.25 -5.56 27.16
CA ARG A 491 -29.67 -4.70 28.20
C ARG A 491 -28.87 -3.58 27.54
N LYS A 492 -29.14 -2.35 27.95
CA LYS A 492 -28.57 -1.12 27.37
C LYS A 492 -27.46 -0.53 28.23
N THR A 493 -26.39 -0.07 27.59
CA THR A 493 -25.32 0.77 28.15
C THR A 493 -25.33 2.12 27.45
N GLU A 494 -25.49 3.20 28.23
CA GLU A 494 -25.59 4.57 27.71
C GLU A 494 -24.41 5.45 28.11
N ARG A 495 -23.62 5.01 29.10
CA ARG A 495 -22.53 5.76 29.71
C ARG A 495 -21.40 4.83 30.05
N ILE A 496 -20.18 5.28 29.76
CA ILE A 496 -18.94 4.60 30.11
C ILE A 496 -18.05 5.63 30.80
N PHE A 497 -17.45 5.25 31.93
CA PHE A 497 -16.60 6.15 32.69
C PHE A 497 -15.42 6.63 31.82
N ASN A 498 -15.12 7.94 31.87
CA ASN A 498 -14.11 8.61 31.04
C ASN A 498 -14.33 8.58 29.51
N VAL A 499 -15.54 8.27 29.04
CA VAL A 499 -15.93 8.36 27.62
C VAL A 499 -17.06 9.39 27.47
N PRO A 500 -17.03 10.29 26.46
CA PRO A 500 -18.12 11.24 26.20
C PRO A 500 -19.45 10.55 25.87
N GLU A 501 -20.60 11.03 26.36
CA GLU A 501 -21.91 10.40 26.15
C GLU A 501 -22.38 10.37 24.68
N SER A 502 -21.75 11.14 23.79
CA SER A 502 -22.08 11.27 22.37
C SER A 502 -21.29 10.34 21.45
N PHE A 503 -20.65 9.30 21.99
CA PHE A 503 -19.81 8.41 21.20
C PHE A 503 -20.60 7.70 20.09
N PHE A 504 -19.97 7.51 18.93
CA PHE A 504 -20.38 6.63 17.85
C PHE A 504 -19.69 5.27 18.05
N VAL A 505 -20.40 4.15 17.88
CA VAL A 505 -19.78 2.82 17.95
C VAL A 505 -19.31 2.40 16.55
N ASN A 506 -17.99 2.44 16.32
CA ASN A 506 -17.39 2.02 15.05
C ASN A 506 -17.32 0.49 14.92
N ASP A 507 -17.11 -0.19 16.04
CA ASP A 507 -16.94 -1.63 16.11
C ASP A 507 -17.32 -2.18 17.48
N ILE A 508 -17.92 -3.36 17.51
CA ILE A 508 -18.13 -4.17 18.71
C ILE A 508 -17.80 -5.62 18.36
N LYS A 509 -16.98 -6.27 19.19
CA LYS A 509 -16.50 -7.64 18.94
C LYS A 509 -16.52 -8.47 20.21
N ALA A 510 -17.22 -9.59 20.17
CA ALA A 510 -17.14 -10.62 21.19
C ALA A 510 -15.75 -11.26 21.16
N ASP A 511 -15.24 -11.62 22.34
CA ASP A 511 -13.94 -12.28 22.46
C ASP A 511 -13.99 -13.70 21.85
N LEU A 512 -12.88 -14.11 21.24
CA LEU A 512 -12.74 -15.40 20.58
C LEU A 512 -12.45 -16.56 21.55
N HIS A 513 -12.05 -16.25 22.79
CA HIS A 513 -11.49 -17.17 23.79
C HIS A 513 -12.23 -17.16 25.14
N ASP A 514 -12.95 -16.08 25.46
CA ASP A 514 -13.71 -15.90 26.70
C ASP A 514 -15.18 -15.47 26.40
N PRO A 515 -16.19 -16.28 26.76
CA PRO A 515 -17.59 -15.99 26.43
C PRO A 515 -18.15 -14.74 27.13
N ASP A 516 -17.51 -14.25 28.19
CA ASP A 516 -18.00 -13.11 28.98
C ASP A 516 -17.34 -11.78 28.60
N THR A 517 -16.37 -11.81 27.69
CA THR A 517 -15.58 -10.65 27.27
C THR A 517 -16.05 -10.08 25.92
N VAL A 518 -16.12 -8.75 25.83
CA VAL A 518 -16.48 -8.00 24.62
C VAL A 518 -15.69 -6.69 24.54
N TYR A 519 -15.27 -6.32 23.34
CA TYR A 519 -14.51 -5.11 23.03
C TYR A 519 -15.34 -4.17 22.17
N ALA A 520 -15.09 -2.86 22.27
CA ALA A 520 -15.66 -1.88 21.35
C ALA A 520 -14.67 -0.75 21.02
N CYS A 521 -14.72 -0.30 19.76
CA CYS A 521 -14.06 0.92 19.29
C CYS A 521 -15.10 2.04 19.24
N LEU A 522 -14.87 3.09 20.03
CA LEU A 522 -15.76 4.24 20.13
C LEU A 522 -15.12 5.48 19.51
N ASP A 523 -15.95 6.38 19.04
CA ASP A 523 -15.51 7.56 18.29
C ASP A 523 -16.33 8.80 18.65
N ASN A 524 -15.66 9.91 18.91
CA ASN A 524 -16.33 11.18 19.21
C ASN A 524 -15.79 12.34 18.35
N HIS A 525 -15.11 12.05 17.22
CA HIS A 525 -14.51 13.09 16.38
C HIS A 525 -15.54 14.02 15.75
N LYS A 526 -16.76 13.51 15.50
CA LYS A 526 -17.89 14.30 14.98
C LYS A 526 -18.45 15.31 15.99
N ALA A 527 -17.89 15.34 17.20
CA ALA A 527 -18.06 16.37 18.22
C ALA A 527 -16.74 17.14 18.53
N GLY A 528 -15.68 16.93 17.72
CA GLY A 528 -14.37 17.57 17.88
C GLY A 528 -13.39 16.89 18.83
N ASP A 529 -13.69 15.68 19.32
CA ASP A 529 -12.81 14.92 20.22
C ASP A 529 -12.14 13.76 19.47
N TYR A 530 -10.83 13.88 19.25
CA TYR A 530 -10.04 12.92 18.45
C TYR A 530 -9.27 11.89 19.30
N ARG A 531 -9.59 11.81 20.60
CA ARG A 531 -8.94 10.84 21.49
C ARG A 531 -9.29 9.40 21.11
N PRO A 532 -8.35 8.45 21.27
CA PRO A 532 -8.64 7.03 21.08
C PRO A 532 -9.59 6.54 22.18
N PHE A 533 -10.55 5.70 21.82
CA PHE A 533 -11.43 5.03 22.77
C PHE A 533 -11.60 3.55 22.37
N VAL A 534 -10.77 2.70 22.96
CA VAL A 534 -10.97 1.25 22.96
C VAL A 534 -11.46 0.87 24.35
N VAL A 535 -12.59 0.19 24.44
CA VAL A 535 -13.17 -0.26 25.72
C VAL A 535 -13.34 -1.76 25.73
N VAL A 536 -13.24 -2.34 26.92
CA VAL A 536 -13.46 -3.77 27.17
C VAL A 536 -14.43 -3.95 28.33
N SER A 537 -15.33 -4.90 28.19
CA SER A 537 -16.15 -5.46 29.25
C SER A 537 -15.78 -6.92 29.46
N ARG A 538 -15.76 -7.38 30.71
CA ARG A 538 -15.50 -8.79 31.12
C ARG A 538 -16.70 -9.41 31.83
N ASP A 539 -17.87 -8.82 31.64
CA ASP A 539 -19.13 -9.21 32.30
C ASP A 539 -20.33 -9.07 31.36
N ARG A 540 -20.11 -9.36 30.06
CA ARG A 540 -21.11 -9.28 28.98
C ARG A 540 -21.72 -7.89 28.85
N GLY A 541 -20.88 -6.86 28.84
CA GLY A 541 -21.26 -5.46 28.63
C GLY A 541 -21.97 -4.80 29.80
N ARG A 542 -21.90 -5.34 31.03
CA ARG A 542 -22.50 -4.69 32.23
C ARG A 542 -21.63 -3.55 32.75
N SER A 543 -20.31 -3.71 32.68
CA SER A 543 -19.33 -2.68 33.01
C SER A 543 -18.22 -2.63 31.96
N TRP A 544 -17.68 -1.43 31.74
CA TRP A 544 -16.69 -1.15 30.69
C TRP A 544 -15.50 -0.39 31.25
N THR A 545 -14.31 -0.73 30.79
CA THR A 545 -13.03 -0.08 31.14
C THR A 545 -12.25 0.27 29.88
N LEU A 546 -11.46 1.35 29.91
CA LEU A 546 -10.57 1.72 28.81
C LEU A 546 -9.43 0.70 28.62
N MET A 547 -9.10 0.42 27.37
CA MET A 547 -8.01 -0.45 26.90
C MET A 547 -7.06 0.33 25.97
N ASN A 548 -6.95 1.65 26.19
CA ASN A 548 -6.14 2.53 25.34
C ASN A 548 -4.63 2.31 25.49
N GLY A 549 -4.15 1.81 26.63
CA GLY A 549 -2.72 1.68 26.93
C GLY A 549 -1.96 2.99 26.68
N ASN A 550 -0.94 2.90 25.82
CA ASN A 550 -0.08 4.01 25.38
C ASN A 550 -0.46 4.62 24.01
N LEU A 551 -1.67 4.39 23.49
CA LEU A 551 -2.10 4.95 22.20
C LEU A 551 -1.98 6.49 22.18
N PRO A 552 -1.52 7.11 21.08
CA PRO A 552 -1.35 8.56 21.05
C PRO A 552 -2.69 9.32 21.07
N GLU A 553 -2.71 10.50 21.71
CA GLU A 553 -3.94 11.27 22.02
C GLU A 553 -4.83 11.67 20.83
N LYS A 554 -4.34 11.62 19.58
CA LYS A 554 -5.11 11.98 18.37
C LYS A 554 -5.16 10.83 17.38
N HIS A 555 -5.83 9.74 17.74
CA HIS A 555 -6.00 8.55 16.91
C HIS A 555 -7.43 8.03 17.04
N LEU A 556 -8.23 8.17 15.98
CA LEU A 556 -9.55 7.53 15.93
C LEU A 556 -9.37 6.02 15.85
N CYS A 557 -10.17 5.27 16.58
CA CYS A 557 -10.17 3.81 16.56
C CYS A 557 -11.31 3.34 15.66
N TRP A 558 -10.97 2.68 14.56
CA TRP A 558 -11.95 2.18 13.59
C TRP A 558 -12.35 0.75 13.90
N ARG A 559 -11.37 -0.17 13.97
CA ARG A 559 -11.63 -1.62 14.02
C ARG A 559 -10.61 -2.36 14.86
N ILE A 560 -11.07 -3.32 15.65
CA ILE A 560 -10.22 -4.18 16.49
C ILE A 560 -10.44 -5.64 16.13
N VAL A 561 -9.36 -6.36 15.90
CA VAL A 561 -9.40 -7.82 15.67
C VAL A 561 -8.47 -8.53 16.64
N GLN A 562 -8.97 -9.59 17.25
CA GLN A 562 -8.23 -10.45 18.17
C GLN A 562 -7.64 -11.62 17.40
N ASP A 563 -6.41 -12.01 17.74
CA ASP A 563 -5.84 -13.23 17.21
C ASP A 563 -6.66 -14.47 17.60
N HIS A 564 -6.78 -15.39 16.65
CA HIS A 564 -7.58 -16.59 16.80
C HIS A 564 -6.87 -17.73 17.56
N VAL A 565 -5.64 -17.51 18.03
CA VAL A 565 -4.84 -18.50 18.80
C VAL A 565 -4.38 -17.92 20.14
N ASP A 566 -3.80 -16.72 20.15
CA ASP A 566 -3.31 -16.05 21.35
C ASP A 566 -4.30 -14.97 21.82
N PRO A 567 -4.95 -15.13 22.99
CA PRO A 567 -5.93 -14.19 23.50
C PRO A 567 -5.35 -12.80 23.84
N LYS A 568 -4.02 -12.64 23.89
CA LYS A 568 -3.36 -11.37 24.21
C LYS A 568 -2.95 -10.56 22.99
N LEU A 569 -2.96 -11.17 21.80
CA LEU A 569 -2.55 -10.54 20.56
C LEU A 569 -3.75 -9.86 19.88
N PHE A 570 -3.66 -8.55 19.66
CA PHE A 570 -4.68 -7.78 18.93
C PHE A 570 -4.05 -6.91 17.86
N PHE A 571 -4.88 -6.54 16.89
CA PHE A 571 -4.60 -5.50 15.91
C PHE A 571 -5.70 -4.45 15.94
N LEU A 572 -5.31 -3.18 15.84
CA LEU A 572 -6.20 -2.02 15.90
C LEU A 572 -5.94 -1.12 14.70
N ALA A 573 -6.95 -0.95 13.85
CA ALA A 573 -6.94 0.02 12.77
C ALA A 573 -7.34 1.40 13.28
N THR A 574 -6.54 2.40 12.90
CA THR A 574 -6.70 3.79 13.35
C THR A 574 -6.61 4.77 12.19
N GLU A 575 -6.89 6.05 12.47
CA GLU A 575 -6.81 7.13 11.48
C GLU A 575 -5.41 7.34 10.87
N TYR A 576 -4.34 6.93 11.57
CA TYR A 576 -2.96 7.17 11.15
C TYR A 576 -2.07 5.92 11.19
N GLY A 577 -2.66 4.75 10.90
CA GLY A 577 -1.96 3.48 10.79
C GLY A 577 -2.60 2.35 11.57
N ILE A 578 -1.88 1.25 11.70
CA ILE A 578 -2.31 0.05 12.43
C ILE A 578 -1.40 -0.13 13.65
N PHE A 579 -1.99 -0.48 14.78
CA PHE A 579 -1.28 -0.82 16.01
C PHE A 579 -1.49 -2.29 16.35
N THR A 580 -0.52 -2.91 17.03
CA THR A 580 -0.64 -4.25 17.59
C THR A 580 -0.24 -4.24 19.06
N THR A 581 -0.81 -5.15 19.85
CA THR A 581 -0.45 -5.36 21.25
C THR A 581 -0.20 -6.84 21.47
N LEU A 582 0.77 -7.20 22.30
CA LEU A 582 1.11 -8.58 22.68
C LEU A 582 0.68 -8.90 24.13
N ASP A 583 0.08 -7.95 24.83
CA ASP A 583 -0.19 -7.99 26.27
C ASP A 583 -1.63 -7.59 26.63
N ALA A 584 -2.56 -7.80 25.68
CA ALA A 584 -3.98 -7.47 25.80
C ALA A 584 -4.23 -5.97 26.06
N GLY A 585 -3.53 -5.10 25.32
CA GLY A 585 -3.82 -3.66 25.24
C GLY A 585 -3.20 -2.81 26.35
N GLN A 586 -2.24 -3.36 27.10
CA GLN A 586 -1.46 -2.57 28.06
C GLN A 586 -0.45 -1.70 27.31
N GLU A 587 0.25 -2.28 26.33
CA GLU A 587 1.12 -1.57 25.40
C GLU A 587 0.73 -1.85 23.94
N TRP A 588 0.59 -0.77 23.18
CA TRP A 588 0.35 -0.76 21.74
C TRP A 588 1.62 -0.33 20.99
N HIS A 589 1.96 -1.09 19.97
CA HIS A 589 3.07 -0.85 19.07
C HIS A 589 2.53 -0.53 17.68
N LYS A 590 2.91 0.63 17.13
CA LYS A 590 2.57 0.97 15.74
C LYS A 590 3.27 -0.01 14.79
N LEU A 591 2.52 -0.69 13.93
CA LEU A 591 3.08 -1.54 12.90
C LEU A 591 3.79 -0.68 11.84
N GLY A 592 5.10 -0.88 11.71
CA GLY A 592 5.90 -0.33 10.61
C GLY A 592 5.86 -1.23 9.36
N GLY A 593 6.83 -1.07 8.45
CA GLY A 593 7.01 -2.03 7.34
C GLY A 593 6.37 -1.63 6.01
N GLY A 594 6.25 -0.34 5.72
CA GLY A 594 5.81 0.17 4.41
C GLY A 594 4.36 0.66 4.37
N LEU A 595 3.63 0.61 5.49
CA LEU A 595 2.32 1.25 5.61
C LEU A 595 2.46 2.79 5.60
N PRO A 596 1.68 3.50 4.78
CA PRO A 596 1.66 4.96 4.79
C PRO A 596 0.87 5.48 6.01
N THR A 597 1.08 6.76 6.36
CA THR A 597 0.24 7.46 7.33
C THR A 597 -1.11 7.80 6.70
N ILE A 598 -2.06 6.88 6.80
CA ILE A 598 -3.43 7.01 6.28
C ILE A 598 -4.41 6.29 7.21
N SER A 599 -5.70 6.57 7.02
CA SER A 599 -6.81 5.89 7.69
C SER A 599 -6.92 4.44 7.21
N PHE A 600 -6.93 3.50 8.16
CA PHE A 600 -7.33 2.12 7.93
C PHE A 600 -8.72 1.94 8.53
N ARG A 601 -9.69 1.60 7.70
CA ARG A 601 -11.11 1.56 8.09
C ARG A 601 -11.56 0.21 8.58
N ASP A 602 -10.85 -0.85 8.18
CA ASP A 602 -11.19 -2.22 8.55
C ASP A 602 -10.02 -3.18 8.51
N LEU A 603 -10.13 -4.24 9.32
CA LEU A 603 -9.17 -5.32 9.46
C LEU A 603 -9.93 -6.65 9.46
N GLU A 604 -9.38 -7.65 8.80
CA GLU A 604 -9.88 -9.02 8.88
C GLU A 604 -8.70 -10.00 8.97
N ILE A 605 -8.88 -11.07 9.74
CA ILE A 605 -7.88 -12.13 9.90
C ILE A 605 -8.27 -13.33 9.04
N GLN A 606 -7.41 -13.65 8.06
CA GLN A 606 -7.50 -14.94 7.37
C GLN A 606 -6.87 -16.01 8.28
N ARG A 607 -7.72 -16.75 8.99
CA ARG A 607 -7.30 -17.68 10.06
C ARG A 607 -6.46 -18.85 9.55
N ARG A 608 -6.71 -19.33 8.34
CA ARG A 608 -6.00 -20.49 7.78
C ARG A 608 -4.55 -20.16 7.44
N GLU A 609 -4.27 -18.96 6.96
CA GLU A 609 -2.93 -18.51 6.56
C GLU A 609 -2.20 -17.69 7.65
N ASN A 610 -2.91 -17.28 8.72
CA ASN A 610 -2.45 -16.29 9.70
C ASN A 610 -2.07 -14.95 9.06
N ASP A 611 -2.86 -14.50 8.09
CA ASP A 611 -2.67 -13.20 7.44
C ASP A 611 -3.60 -12.16 8.05
N LEU A 612 -3.12 -10.92 8.19
CA LEU A 612 -3.93 -9.76 8.54
C LEU A 612 -4.15 -8.93 7.28
N VAL A 613 -5.40 -8.81 6.85
CA VAL A 613 -5.79 -7.98 5.70
C VAL A 613 -6.33 -6.65 6.20
N ALA A 614 -5.86 -5.55 5.62
CA ALA A 614 -6.21 -4.20 6.05
C ALA A 614 -6.77 -3.36 4.91
N ALA A 615 -7.98 -2.84 5.10
CA ALA A 615 -8.65 -1.89 4.21
C ALA A 615 -8.14 -0.48 4.49
N SER A 616 -7.38 0.09 3.54
CA SER A 616 -6.99 1.49 3.62
C SER A 616 -7.99 2.38 2.87
N PHE A 617 -8.17 3.60 3.37
CA PHE A 617 -9.02 4.59 2.72
C PHE A 617 -8.20 5.47 1.76
N GLY A 618 -7.74 4.88 0.65
CA GLY A 618 -7.08 5.60 -0.45
C GLY A 618 -5.78 4.98 -0.96
N ARG A 619 -5.43 3.77 -0.52
CA ARG A 619 -4.25 3.01 -0.94
C ARG A 619 -4.53 1.52 -1.13
N SER A 620 -5.78 1.17 -1.45
CA SER A 620 -6.24 -0.21 -1.65
C SER A 620 -6.07 -1.09 -0.40
N PHE A 621 -5.85 -2.41 -0.55
CA PHE A 621 -5.59 -3.33 0.55
C PHE A 621 -4.10 -3.50 0.84
N TYR A 622 -3.77 -3.76 2.10
CA TYR A 622 -2.48 -4.29 2.53
C TYR A 622 -2.68 -5.67 3.17
N VAL A 623 -1.73 -6.57 2.98
CA VAL A 623 -1.70 -7.88 3.64
C VAL A 623 -0.40 -7.99 4.42
N LEU A 624 -0.50 -8.18 5.73
CA LEU A 624 0.61 -8.64 6.54
C LEU A 624 0.61 -10.17 6.50
N ASP A 625 1.44 -10.71 5.62
CA ASP A 625 1.67 -12.13 5.46
C ASP A 625 2.20 -12.76 6.76
N ASP A 626 1.52 -13.80 7.24
CA ASP A 626 1.96 -14.65 8.35
C ASP A 626 2.38 -13.85 9.61
N TYR A 627 1.42 -13.21 10.26
CA TYR A 627 1.68 -12.49 11.52
C TYR A 627 1.98 -13.45 12.70
N SER A 628 1.88 -14.77 12.50
CA SER A 628 1.99 -15.77 13.58
C SER A 628 3.30 -15.68 14.37
N LEU A 629 4.36 -15.11 13.78
CA LEU A 629 5.63 -14.81 14.44
C LEU A 629 5.43 -13.99 15.73
N LEU A 630 4.43 -13.09 15.78
CA LEU A 630 4.16 -12.22 16.92
C LEU A 630 3.76 -13.00 18.17
N ARG A 631 3.13 -14.18 18.01
CA ARG A 631 2.78 -15.10 19.11
C ARG A 631 4.02 -15.69 19.79
N HIS A 632 5.18 -15.62 19.14
CA HIS A 632 6.43 -16.22 19.58
C HIS A 632 7.49 -15.18 19.98
N VAL A 633 7.18 -13.88 19.83
CA VAL A 633 8.02 -12.80 20.36
C VAL A 633 7.81 -12.72 21.87
N THR A 634 8.77 -13.27 22.61
CA THR A 634 8.75 -13.35 24.08
C THR A 634 10.09 -12.85 24.61
N GLU A 635 10.17 -12.50 25.89
CA GLU A 635 11.46 -12.14 26.49
C GLU A 635 12.52 -13.22 26.28
N ASP A 636 12.14 -14.49 26.35
CA ASP A 636 13.07 -15.61 26.21
C ASP A 636 13.53 -15.81 24.76
N SER A 637 12.65 -15.61 23.76
CA SER A 637 13.09 -15.66 22.35
C SER A 637 14.04 -14.50 22.01
N LEU A 638 13.88 -13.33 22.64
CA LEU A 638 14.76 -12.18 22.48
C LEU A 638 16.12 -12.32 23.21
N LYS A 639 16.23 -13.18 24.22
CA LYS A 639 17.49 -13.42 24.96
C LYS A 639 18.48 -14.33 24.23
N ASN A 640 18.02 -15.12 23.27
CA ASN A 640 18.86 -16.02 22.48
C ASN A 640 19.73 -15.24 21.48
N ASP A 641 21.00 -15.61 21.34
CA ASP A 641 21.93 -15.03 20.35
C ASP A 641 21.33 -14.99 18.94
N LEU A 642 20.65 -16.08 18.59
CA LEU A 642 19.78 -16.17 17.43
C LEU A 642 18.57 -17.06 17.75
N HIS A 643 17.38 -16.65 17.34
CA HIS A 643 16.16 -17.45 17.47
C HIS A 643 15.46 -17.57 16.12
N LEU A 644 15.19 -18.80 15.67
CA LEU A 644 14.42 -19.08 14.46
C LEU A 644 12.95 -19.25 14.84
N TYR A 645 12.07 -18.43 14.24
CA TYR A 645 10.64 -18.55 14.47
C TYR A 645 10.03 -19.69 13.65
N PRO A 646 8.88 -20.25 14.08
CA PRO A 646 8.14 -21.22 13.29
C PRO A 646 7.82 -20.70 11.88
N VAL A 647 7.77 -21.62 10.93
CA VAL A 647 7.54 -21.32 9.51
C VAL A 647 6.20 -21.91 9.11
N ARG A 648 5.32 -21.09 8.50
CA ARG A 648 4.06 -21.60 7.96
C ARG A 648 4.30 -22.62 6.84
N ARG A 649 3.29 -23.44 6.56
CA ARG A 649 3.32 -24.32 5.37
C ARG A 649 3.67 -23.48 4.14
N THR A 650 4.54 -24.02 3.27
CA THR A 650 4.98 -23.29 2.07
C THR A 650 4.47 -23.97 0.81
N PHE A 651 3.81 -23.20 -0.04
CA PHE A 651 3.33 -23.69 -1.33
C PHE A 651 4.48 -23.86 -2.33
N TRP A 652 4.57 -25.06 -2.88
CA TRP A 652 5.51 -25.45 -3.90
C TRP A 652 4.82 -25.46 -5.27
N TYR A 653 5.30 -24.64 -6.20
CA TYR A 653 4.79 -24.56 -7.57
C TYR A 653 5.78 -23.84 -8.48
N VAL A 654 5.71 -24.07 -9.79
CA VAL A 654 6.45 -23.21 -10.75
C VAL A 654 5.63 -21.94 -11.01
N GLN A 655 6.25 -20.78 -10.82
CA GLN A 655 5.64 -19.49 -11.16
C GLN A 655 5.37 -19.42 -12.67
N GLU A 656 4.16 -18.97 -13.00
CA GLU A 656 3.71 -18.80 -14.37
C GLU A 656 4.27 -17.50 -14.95
N ASN A 657 4.64 -17.51 -16.22
CA ASN A 657 5.00 -16.31 -16.96
C ASN A 657 4.07 -16.12 -18.14
N LYS A 658 2.98 -15.35 -17.94
CA LYS A 658 1.94 -15.14 -18.96
C LYS A 658 2.21 -13.97 -19.90
N LEU A 659 2.94 -12.95 -19.44
CA LEU A 659 3.13 -11.71 -20.21
C LEU A 659 4.59 -11.43 -20.60
N GLY A 660 5.55 -12.23 -20.14
CA GLY A 660 6.99 -11.98 -20.33
C GLY A 660 7.65 -11.35 -19.10
N GLY A 661 8.35 -10.22 -19.25
CA GLY A 661 8.96 -9.54 -18.10
C GLY A 661 7.97 -9.17 -16.98
N ARG A 662 8.45 -8.62 -15.86
CA ARG A 662 7.61 -8.24 -14.69
C ARG A 662 6.42 -7.35 -15.07
N LYS A 663 6.58 -6.46 -16.05
CA LYS A 663 5.53 -5.57 -16.58
C LYS A 663 4.97 -6.00 -17.94
N GLY A 664 5.26 -7.22 -18.37
CA GLY A 664 4.71 -7.78 -19.61
C GLY A 664 5.02 -7.00 -20.88
N TYR A 665 6.11 -6.22 -20.89
CA TYR A 665 6.47 -5.27 -21.95
C TYR A 665 5.41 -4.18 -22.24
N GLN A 666 4.49 -3.92 -21.30
CA GLN A 666 3.43 -2.90 -21.44
C GLN A 666 3.85 -1.50 -20.95
N GLY A 667 5.09 -1.36 -20.45
CA GLY A 667 5.57 -0.13 -19.84
C GLY A 667 4.93 0.15 -18.48
N ASP A 668 5.01 1.40 -18.02
CA ASP A 668 4.59 1.80 -16.68
C ASP A 668 3.08 1.98 -16.51
N SER A 669 2.29 1.88 -17.58
CA SER A 669 0.83 1.91 -17.52
C SER A 669 0.23 0.64 -16.91
N LEU A 670 0.96 -0.48 -16.91
CA LEU A 670 0.51 -1.71 -16.26
C LEU A 670 0.76 -1.63 -14.75
N TYR A 671 -0.32 -1.52 -13.98
CA TYR A 671 -0.26 -1.76 -12.55
C TYR A 671 -0.34 -3.23 -12.20
N SER A 672 0.50 -3.60 -11.25
CA SER A 672 0.46 -4.88 -10.57
C SER A 672 0.98 -4.69 -9.15
N ALA A 673 0.26 -5.24 -8.19
CA ALA A 673 0.75 -5.41 -6.83
C ALA A 673 1.65 -6.65 -6.79
N ASP A 674 2.65 -6.63 -5.92
CA ASP A 674 3.55 -7.78 -5.76
C ASP A 674 2.81 -8.94 -5.09
N ASN A 675 3.16 -10.17 -5.48
CA ASN A 675 2.79 -11.35 -4.70
C ASN A 675 3.62 -11.35 -3.40
N PRO A 676 3.16 -12.07 -2.36
CA PRO A 676 4.04 -12.47 -1.25
C PRO A 676 5.32 -13.13 -1.77
N ASP A 677 6.40 -13.01 -1.00
CA ASP A 677 7.70 -13.58 -1.36
C ASP A 677 7.56 -15.05 -1.80
N TYR A 678 8.12 -15.38 -2.96
CA TYR A 678 8.06 -16.73 -3.51
C TYR A 678 9.15 -17.60 -2.86
N GLY A 679 8.74 -18.52 -2.01
CA GLY A 679 9.64 -19.43 -1.32
C GLY A 679 9.22 -19.72 0.11
N VAL A 680 10.12 -20.37 0.84
CA VAL A 680 10.02 -20.50 2.30
C VAL A 680 10.49 -19.20 2.92
N VAL A 681 9.56 -18.47 3.52
CA VAL A 681 9.85 -17.24 4.26
C VAL A 681 10.17 -17.61 5.70
N MET A 682 11.37 -17.26 6.17
CA MET A 682 11.85 -17.55 7.51
C MET A 682 12.15 -16.25 8.25
N HIS A 683 11.60 -16.13 9.45
CA HIS A 683 11.89 -15.02 10.36
C HIS A 683 12.85 -15.48 11.45
N TYR A 684 13.77 -14.61 11.84
CA TYR A 684 14.70 -14.87 12.93
C TYR A 684 15.05 -13.59 13.68
N HIS A 685 15.32 -13.73 14.98
CA HIS A 685 15.83 -12.66 15.82
C HIS A 685 17.34 -12.82 16.01
N VAL A 686 18.08 -11.71 15.97
CA VAL A 686 19.50 -11.63 16.34
C VAL A 686 19.62 -10.68 17.53
N LYS A 687 20.12 -11.18 18.66
CA LYS A 687 20.21 -10.41 19.91
C LYS A 687 21.15 -9.22 19.82
N ASP A 688 22.37 -9.44 19.34
CA ASP A 688 23.42 -8.43 19.31
C ASP A 688 23.99 -8.30 17.90
N SER A 689 24.28 -7.06 17.49
CA SER A 689 24.89 -6.82 16.18
C SER A 689 26.31 -7.37 16.18
N TRP A 690 26.61 -8.26 15.24
CA TRP A 690 27.93 -8.83 15.10
C TRP A 690 28.71 -8.12 14.00
N LYS A 691 29.77 -7.42 14.41
CA LYS A 691 30.55 -6.51 13.57
C LYS A 691 32.00 -6.98 13.51
N SER A 692 32.65 -6.82 12.36
CA SER A 692 34.10 -6.97 12.24
C SER A 692 34.82 -5.88 13.04
N LYS A 693 36.09 -6.09 13.39
CA LYS A 693 36.97 -5.09 14.01
C LYS A 693 36.98 -3.78 13.21
N ALA A 694 37.10 -3.88 11.88
CA ALA A 694 37.06 -2.72 11.00
C ALA A 694 35.72 -1.96 11.07
N ALA A 695 34.60 -2.67 11.16
CA ALA A 695 33.28 -2.05 11.30
C ALA A 695 33.10 -1.38 12.68
N MET A 696 33.59 -2.02 13.75
CA MET A 696 33.59 -1.45 15.10
C MET A 696 34.43 -0.17 15.18
N ARG A 697 35.63 -0.16 14.57
CA ARG A 697 36.47 1.04 14.47
C ARG A 697 35.75 2.14 13.69
N LYS A 698 35.30 1.87 12.46
CA LYS A 698 34.61 2.86 11.62
C LYS A 698 33.39 3.47 12.30
N GLU A 699 32.65 2.70 13.10
CA GLU A 699 31.53 3.21 13.90
C GLU A 699 31.99 4.15 15.02
N LYS A 700 33.07 3.80 15.74
CA LYS A 700 33.68 4.71 16.73
C LYS A 700 34.15 6.00 16.08
N GLU A 701 34.83 5.92 14.94
CA GLU A 701 35.25 7.09 14.16
C GLU A 701 34.06 7.94 13.72
N ALA A 702 32.98 7.31 13.23
CA ALA A 702 31.76 8.01 12.83
C ALA A 702 31.11 8.75 14.00
N LYS A 703 31.09 8.14 15.20
CA LYS A 703 30.62 8.81 16.43
C LYS A 703 31.50 10.02 16.76
N ILE A 704 32.82 9.89 16.70
CA ILE A 704 33.77 11.00 16.93
C ILE A 704 33.55 12.15 15.93
N ARG A 705 33.46 11.84 14.63
CA ARG A 705 33.14 12.82 13.57
C ARG A 705 31.81 13.51 13.82
N SER A 706 30.78 12.76 14.22
CA SER A 706 29.45 13.32 14.50
C SER A 706 29.41 14.24 15.72
N SER A 707 30.29 14.04 16.69
CA SER A 707 30.49 14.94 17.83
C SER A 707 31.44 16.12 17.55
N GLY A 708 31.93 16.27 16.31
CA GLY A 708 32.86 17.34 15.92
C GLY A 708 34.30 17.15 16.42
N GLY A 709 34.68 15.93 16.82
CA GLY A 709 36.04 15.60 17.26
C GLY A 709 36.93 15.10 16.13
N ASP A 710 38.24 15.20 16.32
CA ASP A 710 39.24 14.65 15.41
C ASP A 710 39.34 13.12 15.56
N VAL A 711 39.36 12.42 14.43
CA VAL A 711 39.48 10.96 14.41
C VAL A 711 40.95 10.57 14.63
N PRO A 712 41.28 9.82 15.70
CA PRO A 712 42.65 9.35 15.91
C PRO A 712 43.09 8.37 14.82
N THR A 713 44.35 8.47 14.40
CA THR A 713 44.94 7.54 13.42
C THR A 713 45.01 6.13 14.00
N ALA A 714 44.42 5.16 13.29
CA ALA A 714 44.50 3.75 13.66
C ALA A 714 45.96 3.27 13.62
N SER A 715 46.37 2.48 14.62
CA SER A 715 47.73 1.93 14.65
C SER A 715 47.92 0.86 13.56
N PHE A 716 49.15 0.67 13.08
CA PHE A 716 49.45 -0.41 12.12
C PHE A 716 49.07 -1.79 12.65
N THR A 717 49.27 -2.03 13.95
CA THR A 717 48.88 -3.28 14.62
C THR A 717 47.36 -3.50 14.61
N GLU A 718 46.56 -2.43 14.78
CA GLU A 718 45.10 -2.51 14.69
C GLU A 718 44.64 -2.80 13.25
N LEU A 719 45.23 -2.13 12.25
CA LEU A 719 44.93 -2.37 10.84
C LEU A 719 45.34 -3.77 10.38
N GLN A 720 46.48 -4.28 10.83
CA GLN A 720 46.91 -5.66 10.57
C GLN A 720 45.93 -6.65 11.21
N ALA A 721 45.50 -6.41 12.45
CA ALA A 721 44.52 -7.25 13.13
C ALA A 721 43.12 -7.22 12.51
N GLU A 722 42.77 -6.16 11.77
CA GLU A 722 41.58 -6.07 10.91
C GLU A 722 41.76 -6.84 9.60
N GLN A 723 42.94 -6.76 8.99
CA GLN A 723 43.25 -7.47 7.75
C GLN A 723 43.30 -8.99 7.96
N ASP A 724 43.82 -9.44 9.09
CA ASP A 724 43.94 -10.86 9.46
C ASP A 724 42.63 -11.44 10.03
N GLU A 725 41.60 -10.61 10.26
CA GLU A 725 40.31 -11.06 10.78
C GLU A 725 39.51 -11.79 9.69
N VAL A 726 39.13 -13.04 9.97
CA VAL A 726 38.10 -13.73 9.20
C VAL A 726 36.76 -13.02 9.42
N PRO A 727 36.11 -12.48 8.37
CA PRO A 727 34.88 -11.72 8.55
C PRO A 727 33.80 -12.54 9.25
N PRO A 728 33.06 -11.96 10.21
CA PRO A 728 31.97 -12.66 10.89
C PRO A 728 30.94 -13.12 9.87
N ARG A 729 30.53 -14.38 9.98
CA ARG A 729 29.54 -14.98 9.09
C ARG A 729 28.59 -15.85 9.89
N GLN A 730 27.29 -15.69 9.63
CA GLN A 730 26.27 -16.60 10.11
C GLN A 730 25.31 -16.94 8.96
N TYR A 731 24.82 -18.18 8.95
CA TYR A 731 24.03 -18.72 7.85
C TYR A 731 23.04 -19.79 8.33
N LEU A 732 22.05 -20.12 7.50
CA LEU A 732 21.13 -21.24 7.68
C LEU A 732 21.53 -22.38 6.76
N ASP A 733 21.63 -23.60 7.30
CA ASP A 733 21.59 -24.81 6.50
C ASP A 733 20.16 -25.35 6.45
N ILE A 734 19.73 -25.67 5.24
CA ILE A 734 18.44 -26.32 4.97
C ILE A 734 18.76 -27.74 4.53
N ALA A 735 18.27 -28.73 5.27
CA ALA A 735 18.55 -30.14 5.03
C ALA A 735 17.28 -30.92 4.68
N ASP A 736 17.41 -31.88 3.76
CA ASP A 736 16.35 -32.84 3.44
C ASP A 736 16.10 -33.83 4.59
N ALA A 737 15.07 -34.67 4.46
CA ALA A 737 14.72 -35.68 5.46
C ALA A 737 15.82 -36.71 5.73
N ALA A 738 16.83 -36.83 4.85
CA ALA A 738 18.00 -37.69 5.05
C ALA A 738 19.19 -36.94 5.67
N GLY A 739 19.03 -35.66 6.02
CA GLY A 739 20.07 -34.83 6.63
C GLY A 739 21.05 -34.21 5.63
N ASN A 740 20.81 -34.31 4.32
CA ASN A 740 21.69 -33.69 3.34
C ASN A 740 21.34 -32.20 3.19
N VAL A 741 22.32 -31.32 3.33
CA VAL A 741 22.15 -29.89 3.09
C VAL A 741 21.86 -29.64 1.61
N VAL A 742 20.70 -29.03 1.32
CA VAL A 742 20.25 -28.69 -0.04
C VAL A 742 20.45 -27.22 -0.39
N ALA A 743 20.50 -26.35 0.62
CA ALA A 743 20.74 -24.92 0.47
C ALA A 743 21.37 -24.32 1.75
N ARG A 744 22.15 -23.25 1.56
CA ARG A 744 22.81 -22.46 2.61
C ARG A 744 22.58 -20.96 2.38
N LEU A 745 21.86 -20.30 3.29
CA LEU A 745 21.50 -18.89 3.16
C LEU A 745 22.27 -18.04 4.16
N ASP A 746 22.98 -17.02 3.69
CA ASP A 746 23.63 -16.06 4.59
C ASP A 746 22.58 -15.22 5.32
N LEU A 747 22.85 -14.91 6.59
CA LEU A 747 21.97 -14.16 7.46
C LEU A 747 22.53 -12.77 7.78
N ALA A 748 21.63 -11.84 8.05
CA ALA A 748 21.97 -10.51 8.52
C ALA A 748 22.65 -10.61 9.88
N LEU A 749 23.72 -9.84 10.08
CA LEU A 749 24.49 -9.80 11.33
C LEU A 749 24.02 -8.70 12.28
N LYS A 750 23.03 -7.89 11.88
CA LYS A 750 22.53 -6.77 12.67
C LYS A 750 21.58 -7.25 13.76
N GLN A 751 21.53 -6.57 14.89
CA GLN A 751 20.52 -6.78 15.92
C GLN A 751 19.09 -6.55 15.39
N GLY A 752 18.13 -7.35 15.88
CA GLY A 752 16.70 -7.22 15.60
C GLY A 752 16.09 -8.44 14.92
N ILE A 753 14.83 -8.33 14.52
CA ILE A 753 14.10 -9.35 13.75
C ILE A 753 14.37 -9.14 12.25
N HIS A 754 14.68 -10.22 11.55
CA HIS A 754 15.02 -10.25 10.14
C HIS A 754 14.21 -11.30 9.40
N LYS A 755 14.17 -11.14 8.08
CA LYS A 755 13.54 -12.08 7.13
C LYS A 755 14.58 -12.60 6.17
N VAL A 756 14.51 -13.89 5.85
CA VAL A 756 15.27 -14.53 4.77
C VAL A 756 14.36 -15.47 3.99
N VAL A 757 14.56 -15.57 2.68
CA VAL A 757 13.69 -16.36 1.79
C VAL A 757 14.52 -17.41 1.06
N TRP A 758 14.07 -18.66 1.14
CA TRP A 758 14.57 -19.74 0.28
C TRP A 758 13.62 -19.96 -0.89
N ASP A 759 14.11 -19.80 -2.11
CA ASP A 759 13.33 -20.01 -3.35
C ASP A 759 13.00 -21.49 -3.66
N MET A 760 13.26 -22.40 -2.70
CA MET A 760 13.07 -23.85 -2.78
C MET A 760 13.95 -24.53 -3.82
N ARG A 761 15.09 -23.93 -4.22
CA ARG A 761 16.03 -24.54 -5.16
C ARG A 761 17.25 -25.11 -4.46
N TYR A 762 17.83 -26.15 -5.06
CA TYR A 762 19.16 -26.61 -4.65
C TYR A 762 20.18 -25.48 -4.82
N GLN A 763 21.16 -25.39 -3.94
CA GLN A 763 22.29 -24.47 -4.11
C GLN A 763 23.55 -25.23 -4.49
N GLY A 764 24.36 -24.65 -5.37
CA GLY A 764 25.65 -25.23 -5.78
C GLY A 764 25.56 -26.49 -6.65
N LEU A 765 24.37 -26.94 -7.03
CA LEU A 765 24.19 -28.10 -7.91
C LEU A 765 24.74 -27.83 -9.32
N PHE A 766 24.50 -26.62 -9.83
CA PHE A 766 24.98 -26.15 -11.13
C PHE A 766 25.72 -24.83 -10.97
N SER A 767 26.84 -24.68 -11.68
CA SER A 767 27.70 -23.49 -11.67
C SER A 767 27.19 -22.34 -12.55
N ARG A 768 26.26 -22.61 -13.48
CA ARG A 768 25.59 -21.64 -14.35
C ARG A 768 24.13 -22.07 -14.56
N GLY A 769 23.17 -21.15 -14.42
CA GLY A 769 21.73 -21.38 -14.61
C GLY A 769 20.93 -21.48 -13.30
N SER A 770 19.60 -21.47 -13.41
CA SER A 770 18.72 -21.69 -12.24
C SER A 770 18.81 -23.14 -11.80
N SER A 771 19.12 -23.38 -10.53
CA SER A 771 19.12 -24.71 -9.95
C SER A 771 17.69 -25.27 -9.88
N PRO A 772 17.49 -26.59 -9.93
CA PRO A 772 16.15 -27.17 -9.93
C PRO A 772 15.49 -26.97 -8.56
N LEU A 773 14.15 -26.94 -8.57
CA LEU A 773 13.38 -27.01 -7.33
C LEU A 773 13.67 -28.31 -6.60
N VAL A 774 13.76 -28.25 -5.28
CA VAL A 774 13.74 -29.44 -4.43
C VAL A 774 12.35 -30.08 -4.48
N PRO A 775 12.20 -31.39 -4.20
CA PRO A 775 10.88 -32.01 -4.15
C PRO A 775 10.03 -31.49 -2.98
N PRO A 776 8.68 -31.44 -3.11
CA PRO A 776 7.78 -31.33 -1.98
C PRO A 776 8.08 -32.38 -0.90
N GLY A 777 8.02 -32.01 0.38
CA GLY A 777 8.38 -32.87 1.49
C GLY A 777 8.77 -32.11 2.76
N LYS A 778 9.32 -32.85 3.73
CA LYS A 778 9.82 -32.31 5.01
C LYS A 778 11.29 -31.91 4.88
N TYR A 779 11.61 -30.77 5.48
CA TYR A 779 12.96 -30.21 5.56
C TYR A 779 13.23 -29.70 6.97
N SER A 780 14.50 -29.62 7.33
CA SER A 780 14.92 -29.04 8.59
C SER A 780 15.89 -27.87 8.38
N VAL A 781 15.86 -26.90 9.29
CA VAL A 781 16.67 -25.68 9.22
C VAL A 781 17.41 -25.47 10.53
N GLN A 782 18.71 -25.19 10.43
CA GLN A 782 19.58 -24.91 11.57
C GLN A 782 20.48 -23.72 11.23
N ALA A 783 20.60 -22.77 12.15
CA ALA A 783 21.56 -21.68 12.01
C ALA A 783 22.94 -22.07 12.52
N TYR A 784 23.95 -21.52 11.86
CA TYR A 784 25.37 -21.70 12.17
C TYR A 784 26.10 -20.37 12.17
N ARG A 785 27.14 -20.29 13.01
CA ARG A 785 28.01 -19.14 13.18
C ARG A 785 29.47 -19.54 13.03
N SER A 786 30.24 -18.77 12.27
CA SER A 786 31.69 -19.00 12.09
C SER A 786 32.52 -18.13 13.03
N GLU A 787 33.08 -18.73 14.08
CA GLU A 787 33.95 -18.07 15.05
C GLU A 787 35.41 -18.49 14.80
N GLY A 788 36.16 -17.64 14.09
CA GLY A 788 37.51 -17.97 13.61
C GLY A 788 37.48 -19.19 12.68
N ASP A 789 38.22 -20.23 13.04
CA ASP A 789 38.29 -21.50 12.30
C ASP A 789 37.18 -22.49 12.68
N THR A 790 36.31 -22.16 13.65
CA THR A 790 35.26 -23.05 14.13
C THR A 790 33.88 -22.62 13.64
N THR A 791 32.99 -23.59 13.40
CA THR A 791 31.58 -23.33 13.09
C THR A 791 30.72 -23.96 14.17
N LEU A 792 29.86 -23.16 14.80
CA LEU A 792 28.98 -23.57 15.89
C LEU A 792 27.52 -23.48 15.44
N ALA A 793 26.72 -24.49 15.79
CA ALA A 793 25.28 -24.39 15.65
C ALA A 793 24.74 -23.39 16.68
N ILE A 794 23.92 -22.44 16.23
CA ILE A 794 23.31 -21.41 17.07
C ILE A 794 21.80 -21.41 16.91
N GLY A 795 21.08 -21.02 17.95
CA GLY A 795 19.63 -21.02 17.96
C GLY A 795 19.00 -22.41 17.87
N ASN A 796 17.68 -22.43 17.79
CA ASN A 796 16.87 -23.64 17.71
C ASN A 796 16.84 -24.23 16.29
N LYS A 797 16.71 -25.56 16.19
CA LYS A 797 16.38 -26.25 14.95
C LYS A 797 14.88 -26.17 14.69
N ILE A 798 14.47 -25.88 13.45
CA ILE A 798 13.05 -25.90 13.04
C ILE A 798 12.82 -26.89 11.89
N GLU A 799 11.59 -27.38 11.80
CA GLU A 799 11.12 -28.25 10.71
C GLU A 799 10.11 -27.49 9.85
N LEU A 800 10.09 -27.75 8.55
CA LEU A 800 9.16 -27.14 7.60
C LEU A 800 8.69 -28.11 6.53
N VAL A 801 7.55 -27.79 5.90
CA VAL A 801 6.90 -28.63 4.89
C VAL A 801 6.66 -27.84 3.61
N LEU A 802 7.10 -28.41 2.48
CA LEU A 802 6.80 -27.94 1.13
C LEU A 802 5.62 -28.74 0.55
N GLU A 803 4.54 -28.06 0.18
CA GLU A 803 3.30 -28.67 -0.31
C GLU A 803 3.04 -28.32 -1.78
N SER A 804 2.90 -29.31 -2.65
CA SER A 804 2.63 -29.07 -4.07
C SER A 804 1.18 -28.61 -4.28
N ILE A 805 0.99 -27.42 -4.84
CA ILE A 805 -0.34 -26.91 -5.25
C ILE A 805 -0.61 -27.08 -6.75
N ILE A 806 0.29 -27.78 -7.45
CA ILE A 806 0.14 -28.09 -8.87
C ILE A 806 -0.07 -29.58 -9.07
N SER A 807 -0.95 -29.91 -10.01
CA SER A 807 -1.19 -31.27 -10.49
C SER A 807 -0.70 -31.37 -11.93
N PRO A 808 0.52 -31.87 -12.18
CA PRO A 808 1.06 -31.95 -13.54
C PRO A 808 0.28 -32.97 -14.37
N THR A 809 0.03 -32.64 -15.63
CA THR A 809 -0.64 -33.53 -16.60
C THR A 809 0.22 -34.75 -16.94
N MET A 810 1.55 -34.56 -16.96
CA MET A 810 2.50 -35.65 -17.21
C MET A 810 2.82 -36.38 -15.90
N PRO A 811 2.84 -37.73 -15.88
CA PRO A 811 3.21 -38.50 -14.70
C PRO A 811 4.62 -38.10 -14.21
N ILE A 812 4.76 -37.74 -12.94
CA ILE A 812 6.08 -37.41 -12.38
C ILE A 812 6.89 -38.72 -12.27
N PRO A 813 8.09 -38.83 -12.88
CA PRO A 813 8.98 -39.97 -12.68
C PRO A 813 9.41 -40.11 -11.21
N ASP A 814 10.03 -41.23 -10.82
CA ASP A 814 10.57 -41.39 -9.47
C ASP A 814 11.51 -40.21 -9.12
N ARG A 815 11.09 -39.41 -8.13
CA ARG A 815 11.77 -38.19 -7.73
C ARG A 815 13.18 -38.46 -7.22
N ASN A 816 13.40 -39.59 -6.55
CA ASN A 816 14.72 -39.95 -6.04
C ASN A 816 15.68 -40.22 -7.18
N GLU A 817 15.22 -40.90 -8.22
CA GLU A 817 16.01 -41.15 -9.43
C GLU A 817 16.27 -39.84 -10.21
N VAL A 818 15.28 -38.96 -10.33
CA VAL A 818 15.46 -37.63 -10.94
C VAL A 818 16.53 -36.83 -10.19
N ILE A 819 16.48 -36.78 -8.86
CA ILE A 819 17.47 -36.05 -8.04
C ILE A 819 18.87 -36.64 -8.21
N LYS A 820 18.99 -37.98 -8.22
CA LYS A 820 20.25 -38.67 -8.45
C LYS A 820 20.85 -38.32 -9.81
N GLN A 821 20.02 -38.25 -10.85
CA GLN A 821 20.43 -37.84 -12.19
C GLN A 821 20.90 -36.38 -12.21
N LEU A 822 20.14 -35.46 -11.61
CA LEU A 822 20.52 -34.05 -11.52
C LEU A 822 21.85 -33.84 -10.78
N LYS A 823 22.06 -34.53 -9.66
CA LYS A 823 23.34 -34.52 -8.91
C LYS A 823 24.50 -35.02 -9.77
N LEU A 824 24.32 -36.12 -10.50
CA LEU A 824 25.35 -36.64 -11.42
C LEU A 824 25.65 -35.64 -12.55
N MET A 825 24.63 -35.02 -13.13
CA MET A 825 24.79 -34.01 -14.19
C MET A 825 25.60 -32.81 -13.69
N GLY A 826 25.29 -32.31 -12.50
CA GLY A 826 26.01 -31.20 -11.88
C GLY A 826 27.47 -31.52 -11.59
N GLN A 827 27.77 -32.71 -11.05
CA GLN A 827 29.13 -33.16 -10.80
C GLN A 827 29.99 -33.22 -12.08
N VAL A 828 29.43 -33.76 -13.17
CA VAL A 828 30.13 -33.84 -14.47
C VAL A 828 30.32 -32.46 -15.07
N ALA A 829 29.31 -31.58 -15.00
CA ALA A 829 29.40 -30.22 -15.48
C ALA A 829 30.47 -29.40 -14.75
N ASN A 830 30.52 -29.48 -13.42
CA ASN A 830 31.53 -28.78 -12.62
C ASN A 830 32.95 -29.26 -12.97
N LYS A 831 33.15 -30.58 -13.13
CA LYS A 831 34.43 -31.15 -13.58
C LYS A 831 34.81 -30.69 -15.00
N SER A 832 33.86 -30.66 -15.91
CA SER A 832 34.09 -30.24 -17.30
C SER A 832 34.42 -28.75 -17.40
N GLN A 833 33.75 -27.92 -16.59
CA GLN A 833 34.02 -26.49 -16.54
C GLN A 833 35.37 -26.19 -15.87
N LEU A 834 35.75 -26.92 -14.82
CA LEU A 834 37.08 -26.77 -14.22
C LEU A 834 38.18 -27.09 -15.23
N LEU A 835 38.02 -28.18 -15.99
CA LEU A 835 38.96 -28.53 -17.06
C LEU A 835 38.99 -27.47 -18.17
N SER A 836 37.84 -26.88 -18.53
CA SER A 836 37.74 -25.78 -19.48
C SER A 836 38.54 -24.54 -19.03
N ARG A 837 38.43 -24.16 -17.75
CA ARG A 837 39.20 -23.05 -17.17
C ARG A 837 40.70 -23.33 -17.21
N GLN A 838 41.11 -24.53 -16.76
CA GLN A 838 42.51 -24.95 -16.80
C GLN A 838 43.09 -24.93 -18.23
N LEU A 839 42.30 -25.36 -19.21
CA LEU A 839 42.67 -25.30 -20.62
C LEU A 839 42.83 -23.86 -21.11
N SER A 840 41.88 -22.97 -20.77
CA SER A 840 41.92 -21.56 -21.15
C SER A 840 43.14 -20.86 -20.55
N ASP A 841 43.39 -21.03 -19.25
CA ASP A 841 44.57 -20.47 -18.56
C ASP A 841 45.87 -20.92 -19.25
N ARG A 842 45.97 -22.21 -19.58
CA ARG A 842 47.15 -22.79 -20.24
C ARG A 842 47.29 -22.35 -21.68
N LEU A 843 46.18 -22.14 -22.40
CA LEU A 843 46.22 -21.63 -23.76
C LEU A 843 46.77 -20.19 -23.78
N SER A 844 46.33 -19.33 -22.85
CA SER A 844 46.88 -17.98 -22.67
C SER A 844 48.36 -18.00 -22.31
N GLU A 845 48.77 -18.92 -21.41
CA GLU A 845 50.17 -19.08 -21.04
C GLU A 845 51.03 -19.50 -22.25
N VAL A 846 50.60 -20.49 -23.04
CA VAL A 846 51.29 -20.92 -24.26
C VAL A 846 51.33 -19.82 -25.31
N GLN A 847 50.26 -19.03 -25.47
CA GLN A 847 50.26 -17.87 -26.38
C GLN A 847 51.30 -16.82 -25.98
N SER A 848 51.44 -16.55 -24.68
CA SER A 848 52.51 -15.70 -24.14
C SER A 848 53.89 -16.29 -24.42
N LEU A 849 54.08 -17.60 -24.20
CA LEU A 849 55.34 -18.29 -24.52
C LEU A 849 55.69 -18.20 -26.01
N VAL A 850 54.72 -18.40 -26.92
CA VAL A 850 54.93 -18.25 -28.37
C VAL A 850 55.41 -16.84 -28.71
N SER A 851 54.78 -15.81 -28.16
CA SER A 851 55.20 -14.41 -28.36
C SER A 851 56.60 -14.13 -27.81
N ARG A 852 56.92 -14.66 -26.62
CA ARG A 852 58.25 -14.54 -25.99
C ARG A 852 59.34 -15.22 -26.82
N ILE A 853 59.13 -16.47 -27.23
CA ILE A 853 60.10 -17.22 -28.04
C ILE A 853 60.31 -16.50 -29.38
N LYS A 854 59.24 -16.03 -30.03
CA LYS A 854 59.31 -15.34 -31.32
C LYS A 854 60.13 -14.05 -31.26
N ASN A 855 60.08 -13.32 -30.14
CA ASN A 855 60.67 -11.99 -30.01
C ASN A 855 62.02 -11.99 -29.27
N HIS A 856 62.53 -13.14 -28.83
CA HIS A 856 63.77 -13.24 -28.05
C HIS A 856 64.93 -13.83 -28.89
N PRO A 857 66.16 -13.28 -28.83
CA PRO A 857 67.30 -13.76 -29.65
C PRO A 857 67.67 -15.24 -29.45
N ARG A 858 67.34 -15.81 -28.28
CA ARG A 858 67.56 -17.23 -27.94
C ARG A 858 66.39 -18.15 -28.31
N GLY A 859 65.32 -17.60 -28.88
CA GLY A 859 64.18 -18.37 -29.36
C GLY A 859 64.52 -19.13 -30.65
N THR A 860 64.78 -20.43 -30.54
CA THR A 860 65.09 -21.25 -31.72
C THR A 860 63.83 -21.60 -32.51
N ALA A 861 63.96 -21.83 -33.82
CA ALA A 861 62.87 -22.32 -34.66
C ALA A 861 62.25 -23.62 -34.12
N LYS A 862 63.06 -24.47 -33.48
CA LYS A 862 62.61 -25.71 -32.83
C LYS A 862 61.70 -25.44 -31.63
N LEU A 863 62.09 -24.52 -30.73
CA LEU A 863 61.27 -24.11 -29.58
C LEU A 863 59.96 -23.44 -30.02
N LEU A 864 60.04 -22.55 -31.02
CA LEU A 864 58.86 -21.88 -31.56
C LEU A 864 57.88 -22.88 -32.18
N SER A 865 58.38 -23.84 -32.95
CA SER A 865 57.56 -24.91 -33.54
C SER A 865 56.90 -25.79 -32.46
N GLN A 866 57.65 -26.17 -31.40
CA GLN A 866 57.09 -26.93 -30.27
C GLN A 866 55.97 -26.15 -29.55
N ALA A 867 56.17 -24.87 -29.29
CA ALA A 867 55.16 -24.02 -28.66
C ALA A 867 53.92 -23.82 -29.54
N GLN A 868 54.10 -23.65 -30.85
CA GLN A 868 52.99 -23.53 -31.81
C GLN A 868 52.20 -24.84 -31.97
N MET A 869 52.88 -25.99 -31.98
CA MET A 869 52.21 -27.30 -32.01
C MET A 869 51.38 -27.52 -30.75
N LEU A 870 51.94 -27.22 -29.57
CA LEU A 870 51.21 -27.30 -28.31
C LEU A 870 50.00 -26.36 -28.32
N ARG A 871 50.16 -25.12 -28.82
CA ARG A 871 49.05 -24.17 -28.97
C ARG A 871 47.93 -24.74 -29.85
N GLN A 872 48.26 -25.26 -31.03
CA GLN A 872 47.27 -25.84 -31.95
C GLN A 872 46.56 -27.07 -31.35
N GLN A 873 47.28 -27.90 -30.60
CA GLN A 873 46.69 -29.01 -29.87
C GLN A 873 45.71 -28.51 -28.80
N LEU A 874 46.11 -27.54 -27.97
CA LEU A 874 45.23 -26.93 -26.97
C LEU A 874 44.00 -26.27 -27.60
N GLU A 875 44.17 -25.52 -28.70
CA GLU A 875 43.06 -24.95 -29.49
C GLU A 875 42.11 -26.04 -30.03
N SER A 876 42.63 -27.21 -30.43
CA SER A 876 41.80 -28.33 -30.86
C SER A 876 41.01 -28.96 -29.70
N PHE A 877 41.63 -29.08 -28.52
CA PHE A 877 40.95 -29.53 -27.30
C PHE A 877 39.87 -28.53 -26.88
N ASP A 878 40.14 -27.24 -27.03
CA ASP A 878 39.21 -26.17 -26.71
C ASP A 878 37.98 -26.24 -27.62
N ARG A 879 38.19 -26.36 -28.94
CA ARG A 879 37.09 -26.57 -29.89
C ARG A 879 36.22 -27.79 -29.57
N MET A 880 36.83 -28.90 -29.15
CA MET A 880 36.08 -30.10 -28.74
C MET A 880 35.28 -29.88 -27.46
N LEU A 881 35.82 -29.12 -26.51
CA LEU A 881 35.21 -28.91 -25.21
C LEU A 881 34.12 -27.83 -25.25
N ASN A 882 34.40 -26.69 -25.90
CA ASN A 882 33.61 -25.46 -25.84
C ASN A 882 32.83 -25.16 -27.12
N GLY A 883 33.22 -25.71 -28.27
CA GLY A 883 32.66 -25.38 -29.58
C GLY A 883 33.63 -24.60 -30.46
N ASP A 884 33.29 -24.39 -31.73
CA ASP A 884 34.15 -23.66 -32.68
C ASP A 884 33.73 -22.19 -32.76
N GLU A 885 34.52 -21.31 -32.13
CA GLU A 885 34.25 -19.87 -32.02
C GLU A 885 34.12 -19.19 -33.39
N LEU A 886 34.96 -19.55 -34.35
CA LEU A 886 34.91 -18.98 -35.71
C LEU A 886 33.61 -19.36 -36.41
N ALA A 887 33.16 -20.59 -36.21
CA ALA A 887 31.89 -21.04 -36.76
C ALA A 887 30.70 -20.31 -36.09
N ASP A 888 30.74 -20.12 -34.77
CA ASP A 888 29.72 -19.38 -34.02
C ASP A 888 29.66 -17.90 -34.48
N GLU A 889 30.81 -17.23 -34.66
CA GLU A 889 30.90 -15.88 -35.22
C GLU A 889 30.31 -15.74 -36.63
N ARG A 890 30.32 -16.83 -37.40
CA ARG A 890 29.82 -16.88 -38.77
C ARG A 890 28.47 -17.56 -38.89
N TRP A 891 27.82 -17.88 -37.76
CA TRP A 891 26.52 -18.55 -37.69
C TRP A 891 26.49 -19.89 -38.46
N ALA A 892 27.63 -20.58 -38.52
CA ALA A 892 27.80 -21.85 -39.22
C ALA A 892 27.38 -23.04 -38.33
N MET A 893 26.62 -23.98 -38.90
CA MET A 893 26.17 -25.18 -38.19
C MET A 893 27.34 -26.13 -37.93
N THR A 894 27.73 -26.30 -36.67
CA THR A 894 28.80 -27.23 -36.26
C THR A 894 28.30 -28.32 -35.31
N LYS A 895 29.15 -29.31 -35.05
CA LYS A 895 28.86 -30.31 -34.02
C LYS A 895 28.96 -29.64 -32.65
N PRO A 896 27.97 -29.82 -31.76
CA PRO A 896 28.02 -29.17 -30.46
C PRO A 896 29.16 -29.72 -29.60
N GLY A 897 29.88 -28.82 -28.95
CA GLY A 897 30.96 -29.13 -28.02
C GLY A 897 30.47 -29.91 -26.79
N ILE A 898 31.41 -30.52 -26.06
CA ILE A 898 31.09 -31.32 -24.87
C ILE A 898 30.32 -30.50 -23.83
N ASN A 899 30.79 -29.28 -23.51
CA ASN A 899 30.15 -28.40 -22.55
C ASN A 899 28.77 -27.96 -23.00
N GLN A 900 28.55 -27.74 -24.30
CA GLN A 900 27.25 -27.39 -24.86
C GLN A 900 26.23 -28.53 -24.71
N ARG A 901 26.64 -29.79 -24.91
CA ARG A 901 25.77 -30.96 -24.69
C ARG A 901 25.41 -31.12 -23.22
N ILE A 902 26.39 -30.96 -22.33
CA ILE A 902 26.16 -31.09 -20.88
C ILE A 902 25.26 -29.94 -20.40
N SER A 903 25.53 -28.70 -20.80
CA SER A 903 24.77 -27.52 -20.36
C SER A 903 23.35 -27.49 -20.90
N SER A 904 23.12 -27.84 -22.17
CA SER A 904 21.77 -27.93 -22.74
C SER A 904 20.92 -29.02 -22.06
N SER A 905 21.54 -30.15 -21.71
CA SER A 905 20.88 -31.22 -20.97
C SER A 905 20.49 -30.77 -19.56
N ILE A 906 21.38 -30.04 -18.87
CA ILE A 906 21.10 -29.45 -17.55
C ILE A 906 19.98 -28.42 -17.63
N TYR A 907 20.02 -27.51 -18.62
CA TYR A 907 18.97 -26.51 -18.81
C TYR A 907 17.60 -27.14 -19.03
N SER A 908 17.52 -28.20 -19.84
CA SER A 908 16.29 -28.97 -20.02
C SER A 908 15.83 -29.66 -18.73
N ALA A 909 16.75 -30.07 -17.86
CA ALA A 909 16.43 -30.77 -16.63
C ALA A 909 16.04 -29.83 -15.48
N ALA A 910 16.60 -28.63 -15.44
CA ALA A 910 16.42 -27.65 -14.37
C ALA A 910 15.20 -26.73 -14.54
N SER A 911 14.64 -26.68 -15.75
CA SER A 911 13.54 -25.78 -16.12
C SER A 911 12.14 -26.30 -15.78
N GLY A 912 12.00 -27.51 -15.25
CA GLY A 912 10.70 -28.11 -14.95
C GLY A 912 10.71 -29.07 -13.77
N THR A 913 9.51 -29.52 -13.39
CA THR A 913 9.26 -30.43 -12.26
C THR A 913 9.31 -31.91 -12.64
N TYR A 914 9.39 -32.21 -13.94
CA TYR A 914 9.39 -33.57 -14.51
C TYR A 914 10.80 -34.20 -14.54
N GLY A 915 11.87 -33.40 -14.41
CA GLY A 915 13.25 -33.86 -14.58
C GLY A 915 13.73 -33.86 -16.04
N PRO A 916 14.92 -34.42 -16.32
CA PRO A 916 15.50 -34.41 -17.66
C PRO A 916 14.65 -35.23 -18.64
N THR A 917 14.49 -34.70 -19.86
CA THR A 917 13.86 -35.47 -20.96
C THR A 917 14.74 -36.66 -21.36
N LYS A 918 14.15 -37.65 -22.04
CA LYS A 918 14.92 -38.78 -22.61
C LYS A 918 16.06 -38.28 -23.52
N THR A 919 15.79 -37.28 -24.34
CA THR A 919 16.79 -36.64 -25.21
C THR A 919 17.89 -35.97 -24.38
N ALA A 920 17.55 -35.24 -23.32
CA ALA A 920 18.55 -34.62 -22.43
C ALA A 920 19.43 -35.67 -21.75
N LEU A 921 18.86 -36.79 -21.29
CA LEU A 921 19.64 -37.90 -20.72
C LEU A 921 20.61 -38.51 -21.73
N GLU A 922 20.17 -38.67 -22.98
CA GLU A 922 21.02 -39.21 -24.05
C GLU A 922 22.13 -38.23 -24.45
N GLN A 923 21.81 -36.93 -24.59
CA GLN A 923 22.82 -35.90 -24.85
C GLN A 923 23.84 -35.79 -23.72
N PHE A 924 23.38 -35.88 -22.46
CA PHE A 924 24.27 -35.92 -21.31
C PHE A 924 25.16 -37.16 -21.32
N LYS A 925 24.61 -38.34 -21.64
CA LYS A 925 25.40 -39.58 -21.76
C LYS A 925 26.49 -39.45 -22.81
N ILE A 926 26.18 -38.89 -23.99
CA ILE A 926 27.15 -38.63 -25.05
C ILE A 926 28.23 -37.65 -24.57
N GLY A 927 27.83 -36.51 -24.02
CA GLY A 927 28.76 -35.49 -23.52
C GLY A 927 29.67 -36.02 -22.41
N LYS A 928 29.12 -36.78 -21.46
CA LYS A 928 29.89 -37.44 -20.39
C LYS A 928 30.91 -38.43 -20.95
N GLN A 929 30.53 -39.29 -21.89
CA GLN A 929 31.46 -40.24 -22.52
C GLN A 929 32.57 -39.55 -23.30
N GLN A 930 32.25 -38.46 -24.00
CA GLN A 930 33.23 -37.65 -24.71
C GLN A 930 34.20 -36.97 -23.72
N PHE A 931 33.67 -36.41 -22.62
CA PHE A 931 34.46 -35.83 -21.55
C PHE A 931 35.42 -36.85 -20.92
N GLU A 932 34.93 -38.03 -20.55
CA GLU A 932 35.74 -39.09 -19.94
C GLU A 932 36.84 -39.60 -20.89
N LYS A 933 36.63 -39.55 -22.21
CA LYS A 933 37.65 -39.88 -23.22
C LYS A 933 38.65 -38.73 -23.46
N LEU A 934 38.22 -37.47 -23.35
CA LEU A 934 39.05 -36.30 -23.63
C LEU A 934 39.94 -35.95 -22.44
N LYS A 935 39.39 -36.01 -21.22
CA LYS A 935 40.04 -35.62 -19.96
C LYS A 935 41.47 -36.17 -19.79
N PRO A 936 41.72 -37.50 -19.83
CA PRO A 936 43.07 -38.02 -19.59
C PRO A 936 44.07 -37.65 -20.69
N LYS A 937 43.60 -37.40 -21.93
CA LYS A 937 44.47 -36.94 -23.03
C LYS A 937 44.91 -35.50 -22.80
N LEU A 938 43.99 -34.65 -22.37
CA LEU A 938 44.29 -33.26 -22.05
C LEU A 938 45.17 -33.15 -20.80
N GLU A 939 44.85 -33.88 -19.73
CA GLU A 939 45.70 -33.92 -18.52
C GLU A 939 47.13 -34.35 -18.85
N LYS A 940 47.31 -35.39 -19.69
CA LYS A 940 48.64 -35.82 -20.15
C LYS A 940 49.36 -34.73 -20.95
N LEU A 941 48.66 -34.01 -21.83
CA LEU A 941 49.23 -32.90 -22.61
C LEU A 941 49.70 -31.77 -21.69
N LEU A 942 48.86 -31.40 -20.71
CA LEU A 942 49.12 -30.35 -19.73
C LEU A 942 50.23 -30.74 -18.74
N ASP A 943 50.32 -32.00 -18.32
CA ASP A 943 51.32 -32.42 -17.35
C ASP A 943 52.68 -32.74 -17.96
N ARG A 944 52.73 -33.21 -19.21
CA ARG A 944 53.98 -33.65 -19.83
C ARG A 944 54.51 -32.65 -20.84
N GLU A 945 53.70 -32.28 -21.84
CA GLU A 945 54.20 -31.52 -22.99
C GLU A 945 54.35 -30.04 -22.64
N PHE A 946 53.41 -29.48 -21.88
CA PHE A 946 53.52 -28.12 -21.37
C PHE A 946 54.72 -27.96 -20.42
N LYS A 947 54.89 -28.85 -19.42
CA LYS A 947 56.06 -28.80 -18.52
C LYS A 947 57.38 -29.00 -19.28
N SER A 948 57.41 -29.93 -20.24
CA SER A 948 58.61 -30.13 -21.07
C SER A 948 58.97 -28.90 -21.90
N LEU A 949 57.98 -28.18 -22.43
CA LEU A 949 58.21 -26.93 -23.15
C LEU A 949 58.75 -25.86 -22.20
N GLN A 950 58.20 -25.75 -20.99
CA GLN A 950 58.64 -24.79 -19.99
C GLN A 950 60.10 -25.05 -19.57
N THR A 951 60.46 -26.31 -19.30
CA THR A 951 61.86 -26.71 -19.03
C THR A 951 62.78 -26.38 -20.20
N ALA A 952 62.35 -26.59 -21.45
CA ALA A 952 63.16 -26.30 -22.63
C ALA A 952 63.39 -24.78 -22.83
N ILE A 953 62.39 -23.96 -22.48
CA ILE A 953 62.48 -22.48 -22.49
C ILE A 953 63.41 -21.99 -21.37
N ASP A 954 63.30 -22.58 -20.18
CA ASP A 954 64.15 -22.25 -19.04
C ASP A 954 65.62 -22.62 -19.32
N ILE A 955 65.90 -23.79 -19.93
CA ILE A 955 67.25 -24.19 -20.40
C ILE A 955 67.79 -23.22 -21.46
N ALA A 956 66.93 -22.74 -22.36
CA ALA A 956 67.30 -21.75 -23.37
C ALA A 956 67.54 -20.34 -22.79
N GLN A 957 67.35 -20.16 -21.47
CA GLN A 957 67.50 -18.90 -20.76
C GLN A 957 66.69 -17.77 -21.43
N ILE A 958 65.47 -18.08 -21.86
CA ILE A 958 64.51 -17.07 -22.32
C ILE A 958 63.81 -16.56 -21.05
N PRO A 959 64.10 -15.33 -20.59
CA PRO A 959 63.69 -14.85 -19.28
C PRO A 959 62.18 -14.94 -19.11
N ARG A 960 61.74 -15.41 -17.95
CA ARG A 960 60.34 -15.28 -17.51
C ARG A 960 60.05 -13.81 -17.34
N ILE A 961 58.87 -13.36 -17.75
CA ILE A 961 58.36 -12.08 -17.29
C ILE A 961 57.88 -12.36 -15.88
N GLU A 962 58.78 -12.26 -14.90
CA GLU A 962 58.37 -12.04 -13.53
C GLU A 962 58.03 -10.56 -13.46
N ILE A 963 56.75 -10.27 -13.21
CA ILE A 963 56.41 -8.98 -12.64
C ILE A 963 56.89 -9.11 -11.19
N GLU A 964 58.13 -8.69 -10.90
CA GLU A 964 58.47 -8.29 -9.55
C GLU A 964 57.57 -7.09 -9.25
N LEU A 965 56.53 -7.34 -8.46
CA LEU A 965 55.88 -6.26 -7.73
C LEU A 965 56.91 -5.79 -6.72
N ASP A 966 57.69 -4.79 -7.11
CA ASP A 966 58.54 -4.04 -6.22
C ASP A 966 57.64 -3.39 -5.17
N SER A 967 57.55 -4.01 -3.99
CA SER A 967 56.99 -3.40 -2.81
C SER A 967 58.00 -2.37 -2.32
N GLY A 968 58.00 -1.20 -2.96
CA GLY A 968 58.81 -0.06 -2.56
C GLY A 968 58.57 0.28 -1.09
N GLN A 969 59.52 -0.11 -0.25
CA GLN A 969 59.94 0.70 0.89
C GLN A 969 60.94 1.71 0.33
N ASP A 970 60.51 2.96 0.18
CA ASP A 970 61.44 4.10 0.17
C ASP A 970 61.45 4.69 1.59
N GLU A 971 62.63 4.68 2.21
CA GLU A 971 63.02 5.59 3.29
C GLU A 971 63.30 6.98 2.68
N ASP A 972 62.47 7.97 3.03
CA ASP A 972 62.88 9.33 3.46
C ASP A 972 61.68 10.07 4.09
#